data_AF-A0A0L0D1Y2-F1
#
_entry.id   AF-A0A0L0D1Y2-F1
#
_cell.length_a   1.000
_cell.length_b   1.000
_cell.length_c   1.000
_cell.angle_alpha   90.00
_cell.angle_beta   90.00
_cell.angle_gamma   90.00
#
_symmetry.space_group_name_H-M   'P 1'
#
loop_
_entity.id
_entity.type
_entity.pdbx_description
1 polymer ?
#
loop_
_entity_poly.entity_id
_entity_poly.type
_entity_poly.pdbx_seq_one_letter_code
_entity_poly.pdbx_strand_id
1 'polypeptide(L)'
;MVAWAYTLVLLVTAWTEDKTAEEAWPVIEGALKVAQTMALLEVVHSLIGFVRSPVVTTAMQVASRIVLLWGYTNAFPAAQKHWSLWLMVGSWSLVEVPRYAFYAVNLYLPMNKVPYALFWARYSLFMILYPTGISGELIQVWSTLKTTKADPTLVPVYYISLALLALYVPGGPIMFGHMQKQRKGQFKKRANFGKPAPAPAGLLFPQDAKGKRSTTAACKDIFSTAVEVQDAEAAAAIRGDRGWRFSYPQHLLRMVQLCCKSKKSAVSISKALLRRAHSTFEFVRDGQTFTLAEAMDGRFADSFYTGVVEGEAPKGSGVLEVPYKTGTLSGQALKDQLRKWVEAGTIEADAAEAIEAVADNPEWMDLSDKYFVLLGAGSAMGPLLQLMAMGANIIAIDLDRPGIWKRLFSIARNSPGRMFYPLSRPASECADEGELAAAAGCNLFTQTPEIRNWINAEFSKRELTIGSYAYLHGALHVQVSLAMDAIVASLLDEGLNLRLAYLCTPTLTYVIPKEARAAAAANEANAPMWQRLVRGLTFGKKLVSNALPLFVGDDGTEYAICDGVVTAQGPNYALAKTIQQARAVVARTEMNTPVSKHVAPSTATKSVVDNKSFAAAYGGFRFFAAMEVFYQETSNAVMAAILVHDIQNPDAVANPSVVLSNPMELFAHNAIHGGVWRNGFKINSIGEVAALAFYATEYTFQLVAASGAVAALGWYLNTHGLPIEF
;
A
#
# COMPACT_ATOMS: atom_id res chain seq x y z
N MET A 1 -23.65 30.62 -4.28
CA MET A 1 -23.11 31.86 -3.66
C MET A 1 -24.20 32.85 -3.34
N VAL A 2 -24.89 33.42 -4.34
CA VAL A 2 -25.89 34.49 -4.15
C VAL A 2 -26.98 34.10 -3.15
N ALA A 3 -27.55 32.89 -3.29
CA ALA A 3 -28.57 32.40 -2.35
C ALA A 3 -28.07 32.35 -0.89
N TRP A 4 -26.86 31.82 -0.64
CA TRP A 4 -26.27 31.78 0.71
C TRP A 4 -25.92 33.17 1.26
N ALA A 5 -25.45 34.09 0.41
CA ALA A 5 -25.18 35.47 0.81
C ALA A 5 -26.48 36.20 1.16
N TYR A 6 -27.54 35.97 0.39
CA TYR A 6 -28.87 36.51 0.67
C TYR A 6 -29.45 35.96 1.97
N THR A 7 -29.37 34.63 2.19
CA THR A 7 -29.75 34.01 3.47
C THR A 7 -28.97 34.60 4.64
N LEU A 8 -27.66 34.85 4.50
CA LEU A 8 -26.85 35.49 5.53
C LEU A 8 -27.32 36.91 5.84
N VAL A 9 -27.64 37.70 4.81
CA VAL A 9 -28.16 39.07 4.99
C VAL A 9 -29.48 39.04 5.72
N LEU A 10 -30.44 38.21 5.29
CA LEU A 10 -31.74 38.07 5.96
C LEU A 10 -31.59 37.64 7.43
N LEU A 11 -30.66 36.72 7.71
CA LEU A 11 -30.37 36.27 9.07
C LEU A 11 -29.77 37.42 9.91
N VAL A 12 -28.79 38.15 9.38
CA VAL A 12 -28.18 39.28 10.09
C VAL A 12 -29.19 40.40 10.34
N THR A 13 -30.03 40.74 9.35
CA THR A 13 -31.08 41.74 9.50
C THR A 13 -32.08 41.35 10.59
N ALA A 14 -32.56 40.10 10.57
CA ALA A 14 -33.48 39.61 11.59
C ALA A 14 -32.84 39.63 12.99
N TRP A 15 -31.56 39.30 13.10
CA TRP A 15 -30.81 39.39 14.35
C TRP A 15 -30.67 40.84 14.85
N THR A 16 -30.36 41.80 13.96
CA THR A 16 -30.22 43.22 14.33
C THR A 16 -31.55 43.91 14.66
N GLU A 17 -32.67 43.34 14.22
CA GLU A 17 -34.03 43.78 14.56
C GLU A 17 -34.54 43.11 15.86
N ASP A 18 -33.66 42.42 16.61
CA ASP A 18 -33.98 41.69 17.84
C ASP A 18 -35.13 40.67 17.70
N LYS A 19 -35.31 40.10 16.49
CA LYS A 19 -36.32 39.06 16.25
C LYS A 19 -35.95 37.78 16.96
N THR A 20 -36.96 37.10 17.49
CA THR A 20 -36.83 35.73 17.99
C THR A 20 -36.61 34.75 16.82
N ALA A 21 -36.17 33.51 17.11
CA ALA A 21 -36.00 32.50 16.06
C ALA A 21 -37.33 32.16 15.35
N GLU A 22 -38.45 32.21 16.08
CA GLU A 22 -39.80 32.03 15.55
C GLU A 22 -40.16 33.10 14.52
N GLU A 23 -39.86 34.37 14.82
CA GLU A 23 -40.12 35.49 13.91
C GLU A 23 -39.14 35.54 12.73
N ALA A 24 -37.92 35.03 12.93
CA ALA A 24 -36.89 34.98 11.90
C ALA A 24 -37.15 33.87 10.86
N TRP A 25 -37.71 32.73 11.26
CA TRP A 25 -37.91 31.57 10.38
C TRP A 25 -38.70 31.91 9.09
N PRO A 26 -39.89 32.55 9.13
CA PRO A 26 -40.64 32.92 7.92
C PRO A 26 -39.87 33.86 6.99
N VAL A 27 -38.97 34.68 7.52
CA VAL A 27 -38.15 35.60 6.73
C VAL A 27 -37.04 34.85 5.99
N ILE A 28 -36.39 33.88 6.63
CA ILE A 28 -35.20 33.19 6.10
C ILE A 28 -35.54 31.92 5.31
N GLU A 29 -36.67 31.27 5.58
CA GLU A 29 -36.92 29.89 5.13
C GLU A 29 -36.91 29.75 3.61
N GLY A 30 -37.45 30.73 2.87
CA GLY A 30 -37.49 30.69 1.41
C GLY A 30 -36.10 30.69 0.81
N ALA A 31 -35.25 31.62 1.26
CA ALA A 31 -33.87 31.73 0.81
C ALA A 31 -33.04 30.50 1.20
N LEU A 32 -33.20 30.00 2.42
CA LEU A 32 -32.51 28.82 2.93
C LEU A 32 -32.90 27.54 2.17
N LYS A 33 -34.20 27.32 1.94
CA LYS A 33 -34.74 26.17 1.17
C LYS A 33 -34.18 26.18 -0.25
N VAL A 34 -34.14 27.33 -0.91
CA VAL A 34 -33.54 27.45 -2.25
C VAL A 34 -32.05 27.19 -2.20
N ALA A 35 -31.30 27.84 -1.30
CA ALA A 35 -29.85 27.70 -1.20
C ALA A 35 -29.41 26.24 -0.97
N GLN A 36 -30.07 25.56 -0.04
CA GLN A 36 -29.74 24.19 0.34
C GLN A 36 -30.22 23.16 -0.69
N THR A 37 -31.41 23.32 -1.25
CA THR A 37 -31.93 22.40 -2.29
C THR A 37 -31.10 22.48 -3.56
N MET A 38 -30.66 23.68 -3.96
CA MET A 38 -29.78 23.86 -5.11
C MET A 38 -28.40 23.21 -4.93
N ALA A 39 -27.98 22.89 -3.69
CA ALA A 39 -26.74 22.15 -3.45
C ALA A 39 -26.80 20.70 -4.00
N LEU A 40 -28.00 20.15 -4.27
CA LEU A 40 -28.15 18.87 -4.99
C LEU A 40 -27.50 18.90 -6.37
N LEU A 41 -27.44 20.07 -7.02
CA LEU A 41 -26.73 20.23 -8.29
C LEU A 41 -25.22 19.95 -8.15
N GLU A 42 -24.61 20.12 -6.97
CA GLU A 42 -23.21 19.72 -6.76
C GLU A 42 -23.01 18.21 -6.91
N VAL A 43 -23.99 17.42 -6.47
CA VAL A 43 -23.98 15.97 -6.62
C VAL A 43 -24.11 15.61 -8.10
N VAL A 44 -25.02 16.27 -8.81
CA VAL A 44 -25.22 16.09 -10.26
C VAL A 44 -23.96 16.47 -11.05
N HIS A 45 -23.38 17.63 -10.78
CA HIS A 45 -22.14 18.06 -11.44
C HIS A 45 -20.95 17.14 -11.14
N SER A 46 -20.89 16.56 -9.93
CA SER A 46 -19.86 15.56 -9.57
C SER A 46 -20.09 14.24 -10.29
N LEU A 47 -21.36 13.82 -10.45
CA LEU A 47 -21.76 12.58 -11.13
C LEU A 47 -21.52 12.64 -12.64
N ILE A 48 -21.76 13.80 -13.26
CA ILE A 48 -21.51 14.06 -14.69
C ILE A 48 -20.02 14.37 -14.95
N GLY A 49 -19.23 14.65 -13.91
CA GLY A 49 -17.78 14.90 -14.02
C GLY A 49 -17.41 16.33 -14.39
N PHE A 50 -18.36 17.28 -14.36
CA PHE A 50 -18.08 18.71 -14.51
C PHE A 50 -17.19 19.25 -13.38
N VAL A 51 -17.26 18.64 -12.19
CA VAL A 51 -16.39 18.96 -11.05
C VAL A 51 -15.66 17.70 -10.58
N ARG A 52 -14.34 17.81 -10.37
CA ARG A 52 -13.52 16.73 -9.82
C ARG A 52 -13.74 16.60 -8.31
N SER A 53 -14.85 15.99 -7.91
CA SER A 53 -15.16 15.67 -6.51
C SER A 53 -15.68 14.23 -6.37
N PRO A 54 -15.35 13.49 -5.29
CA PRO A 54 -15.87 12.14 -5.12
C PRO A 54 -17.39 12.19 -4.89
N VAL A 55 -18.15 11.48 -5.74
CA VAL A 55 -19.63 11.55 -5.78
C VAL A 55 -20.24 11.15 -4.44
N VAL A 56 -19.80 10.05 -3.84
CA VAL A 56 -20.36 9.51 -2.58
C VAL A 56 -20.18 10.50 -1.43
N THR A 57 -18.99 11.06 -1.25
CA THR A 57 -18.74 12.00 -0.15
C THR A 57 -19.48 13.32 -0.35
N THR A 58 -19.62 13.78 -1.60
CA THR A 58 -20.39 14.99 -1.94
C THR A 58 -21.88 14.77 -1.68
N ALA A 59 -22.42 13.61 -2.08
CA ALA A 59 -23.80 13.23 -1.83
C ALA A 59 -24.11 13.14 -0.33
N MET A 60 -23.24 12.51 0.47
CA MET A 60 -23.42 12.41 1.93
C MET A 60 -23.46 13.79 2.59
N GLN A 61 -22.56 14.71 2.21
CA GLN A 61 -22.50 16.06 2.77
C GLN A 61 -23.74 16.90 2.42
N VAL A 62 -24.29 16.74 1.22
CA VAL A 62 -25.51 17.45 0.80
C VAL A 62 -26.74 16.81 1.46
N ALA A 63 -26.81 15.48 1.47
CA ALA A 63 -27.94 14.74 2.05
C ALA A 63 -28.12 15.02 3.54
N SER A 64 -27.04 15.10 4.33
CA SER A 64 -27.16 15.38 5.77
C SER A 64 -27.84 16.74 6.04
N ARG A 65 -27.44 17.80 5.33
CA ARG A 65 -28.04 19.13 5.49
C ARG A 65 -29.46 19.22 4.92
N ILE A 66 -29.76 18.44 3.88
CA ILE A 66 -31.13 18.30 3.36
C ILE A 66 -32.04 17.65 4.40
N VAL A 67 -31.59 16.58 5.06
CA VAL A 67 -32.33 15.92 6.16
C VAL A 67 -32.56 16.89 7.31
N LEU A 68 -31.55 17.66 7.71
CA LEU A 68 -31.68 18.66 8.78
C LEU A 68 -32.68 19.76 8.42
N LEU A 69 -32.59 20.32 7.22
CA LEU A 69 -33.49 21.40 6.81
C LEU A 69 -34.93 20.91 6.60
N TRP A 70 -35.13 19.89 5.76
CA TRP A 70 -36.46 19.45 5.35
C TRP A 70 -37.09 18.49 6.36
N GLY A 71 -36.29 17.59 6.92
CA GLY A 71 -36.75 16.57 7.85
C GLY A 71 -36.90 17.05 9.29
N TYR A 72 -36.16 18.09 9.70
CA TYR A 72 -36.25 18.63 11.06
C TYR A 72 -36.77 20.06 11.09
N THR A 73 -36.00 21.04 10.62
CA THR A 73 -36.34 22.46 10.80
C THR A 73 -37.65 22.84 10.10
N ASN A 74 -37.90 22.34 8.89
CA ASN A 74 -39.17 22.60 8.19
C ASN A 74 -40.34 21.79 8.76
N ALA A 75 -40.09 20.56 9.22
CA ALA A 75 -41.14 19.63 9.63
C ALA A 75 -41.68 19.91 11.04
N PHE A 76 -40.86 20.50 11.92
CA PHE A 76 -41.21 20.67 13.33
C PHE A 76 -41.16 22.14 13.77
N PRO A 77 -42.29 22.72 14.23
CA PRO A 77 -42.30 24.07 14.81
C PRO A 77 -41.32 24.23 15.99
N ALA A 78 -41.11 23.17 16.78
CA ALA A 78 -40.15 23.18 17.88
C ALA A 78 -38.73 23.57 17.44
N ALA A 79 -38.30 23.14 16.25
CA ALA A 79 -37.00 23.46 15.68
C ALA A 79 -36.94 24.89 15.13
N GLN A 80 -38.06 25.39 14.57
CA GLN A 80 -38.17 26.75 14.02
C GLN A 80 -38.06 27.82 15.11
N LYS A 81 -38.64 27.54 16.28
CA LYS A 81 -38.67 28.46 17.42
C LYS A 81 -37.39 28.46 18.25
N HIS A 82 -36.53 27.47 18.05
CA HIS A 82 -35.36 27.27 18.90
C HIS A 82 -34.18 28.13 18.46
N TRP A 83 -33.46 28.72 19.43
CA TRP A 83 -32.32 29.62 19.17
C TRP A 83 -31.17 28.99 18.35
N SER A 84 -31.08 27.65 18.35
CA SER A 84 -30.10 26.90 17.55
C SER A 84 -30.22 27.12 16.05
N LEU A 85 -31.36 27.66 15.58
CA LEU A 85 -31.57 28.10 14.21
C LEU A 85 -30.49 29.12 13.78
N TRP A 86 -30.17 30.08 14.65
CA TRP A 86 -29.15 31.10 14.42
C TRP A 86 -27.76 30.48 14.22
N LEU A 87 -27.39 29.54 15.09
CA LEU A 87 -26.11 28.84 15.00
C LEU A 87 -25.98 28.02 13.71
N MET A 88 -27.02 27.25 13.38
CA MET A 88 -27.01 26.38 12.20
C MET A 88 -26.95 27.20 10.91
N VAL A 89 -27.91 28.11 10.71
CA VAL A 89 -28.04 28.88 9.46
C VAL A 89 -26.88 29.88 9.31
N GLY A 90 -26.44 30.49 10.41
CA GLY A 90 -25.28 31.38 10.42
C GLY A 90 -24.00 30.66 10.03
N SER A 91 -23.73 29.50 10.64
CA SER A 91 -22.53 28.72 10.34
C SER A 91 -22.52 28.19 8.91
N TRP A 92 -23.66 27.73 8.40
CA TRP A 92 -23.80 27.28 7.00
C TRP A 92 -23.54 28.43 6.03
N SER A 93 -24.16 29.58 6.25
CA SER A 93 -24.03 30.71 5.32
C SER A 93 -22.61 31.30 5.34
N LEU A 94 -22.00 31.43 6.53
CA LEU A 94 -20.63 31.95 6.68
C LEU A 94 -19.55 31.02 6.11
N VAL A 95 -19.78 29.70 6.05
CA VAL A 95 -18.82 28.77 5.42
C VAL A 95 -19.01 28.67 3.90
N GLU A 96 -20.26 28.75 3.43
CA GLU A 96 -20.58 28.56 2.01
C GLU A 96 -20.25 29.81 1.16
N VAL A 97 -20.44 31.02 1.68
CA VAL A 97 -20.14 32.25 0.93
C VAL A 97 -18.65 32.33 0.51
N PRO A 98 -17.66 32.21 1.43
CA PRO A 98 -16.25 32.18 1.05
C PRO A 98 -15.88 30.95 0.22
N ARG A 99 -16.57 29.81 0.41
CA ARG A 99 -16.32 28.60 -0.39
C ARG A 99 -16.65 28.81 -1.85
N TYR A 100 -17.86 29.30 -2.15
CA TYR A 100 -18.24 29.56 -3.54
C TYR A 100 -17.46 30.71 -4.14
N ALA A 101 -17.16 31.76 -3.37
CA ALA A 101 -16.31 32.85 -3.83
C ALA A 101 -14.90 32.33 -4.19
N PHE A 102 -14.31 31.46 -3.35
CA PHE A 102 -13.03 30.82 -3.65
C PHE A 102 -13.10 30.00 -4.93
N TYR A 103 -14.13 29.17 -5.12
CA TYR A 103 -14.28 28.37 -6.34
C TYR A 103 -14.44 29.25 -7.58
N ALA A 104 -15.25 30.31 -7.52
CA ALA A 104 -15.43 31.25 -8.63
C ALA A 104 -14.10 31.92 -9.02
N VAL A 105 -13.33 32.45 -8.06
CA VAL A 105 -12.04 33.08 -8.35
C VAL A 105 -11.02 32.07 -8.86
N ASN A 106 -11.01 30.85 -8.31
CA ASN A 106 -10.08 29.79 -8.69
C ASN A 106 -10.40 29.15 -10.06
N LEU A 107 -11.52 29.50 -10.71
CA LEU A 107 -11.77 29.17 -12.12
C LEU A 107 -10.91 30.04 -13.07
N TYR A 108 -10.65 31.29 -12.69
CA TYR A 108 -9.94 32.27 -13.53
C TYR A 108 -8.49 32.48 -13.09
N LEU A 109 -8.20 32.31 -11.80
CA LEU A 109 -6.88 32.51 -11.22
C LEU A 109 -6.32 31.18 -10.68
N PRO A 110 -5.03 30.89 -10.91
CA PRO A 110 -4.36 29.81 -10.21
C PRO A 110 -4.40 30.03 -8.68
N MET A 111 -4.42 28.94 -7.91
CA MET A 111 -4.63 28.96 -6.45
C MET A 111 -3.70 29.92 -5.67
N ASN A 112 -2.49 30.19 -6.16
CA ASN A 112 -1.55 31.11 -5.52
C ASN A 112 -1.87 32.60 -5.76
N LYS A 113 -2.56 32.91 -6.87
CA LYS A 113 -3.01 34.26 -7.22
C LYS A 113 -4.36 34.60 -6.62
N VAL A 114 -5.10 33.61 -6.11
CA VAL A 114 -6.30 33.85 -5.29
C VAL A 114 -5.90 34.71 -4.08
N PRO A 115 -6.65 35.79 -3.75
CA PRO A 115 -6.39 36.62 -2.59
C PRO A 115 -6.20 35.78 -1.32
N TYR A 116 -5.16 36.08 -0.54
CA TYR A 116 -4.81 35.26 0.62
C TYR A 116 -5.94 35.20 1.64
N ALA A 117 -6.67 36.32 1.86
CA ALA A 117 -7.82 36.36 2.75
C ALA A 117 -8.91 35.34 2.36
N LEU A 118 -9.22 35.23 1.07
CA LEU A 118 -10.23 34.30 0.55
C LEU A 118 -9.75 32.83 0.63
N PHE A 119 -8.48 32.58 0.31
CA PHE A 119 -7.86 31.26 0.49
C PHE A 119 -7.85 30.83 1.96
N TRP A 120 -7.46 31.75 2.85
CA TRP A 120 -7.45 31.51 4.28
C TRP A 120 -8.86 31.23 4.80
N ALA A 121 -9.85 32.03 4.41
CA ALA A 121 -11.24 31.85 4.81
C ALA A 121 -11.75 30.45 4.42
N ARG A 122 -11.52 30.04 3.17
CA ARG A 122 -11.91 28.71 2.65
C ARG A 122 -11.35 27.54 3.47
N TYR A 123 -10.09 27.64 3.89
CA TYR A 123 -9.36 26.53 4.51
C TYR A 123 -9.15 26.67 6.02
N SER A 124 -9.63 27.75 6.65
CA SER A 124 -9.43 28.02 8.08
C SER A 124 -10.72 28.34 8.84
N LEU A 125 -11.79 28.83 8.20
CA LEU A 125 -13.05 29.16 8.89
C LEU A 125 -13.69 27.97 9.60
N PHE A 126 -13.42 26.74 9.14
CA PHE A 126 -13.90 25.53 9.79
C PHE A 126 -13.49 25.44 11.27
N MET A 127 -12.38 26.07 11.69
CA MET A 127 -11.92 26.01 13.08
C MET A 127 -12.95 26.58 14.06
N ILE A 128 -13.75 27.55 13.63
CA ILE A 128 -14.82 28.18 14.43
C ILE A 128 -16.19 27.67 13.97
N LEU A 129 -16.45 27.71 12.66
CA LEU A 129 -17.78 27.44 12.10
C LEU A 129 -18.19 25.97 12.16
N TYR A 130 -17.23 25.04 12.24
CA TYR A 130 -17.55 23.62 12.31
C TYR A 130 -18.09 23.21 13.69
N PRO A 131 -17.46 23.58 14.83
CA PRO A 131 -18.06 23.41 16.14
C PRO A 131 -19.43 24.08 16.27
N THR A 132 -19.56 25.36 15.88
CA THR A 132 -20.83 26.10 16.03
C THR A 132 -21.93 25.53 15.13
N GLY A 133 -21.58 25.12 13.91
CA GLY A 133 -22.51 24.50 12.97
C GLY A 133 -23.04 23.18 13.49
N ILE A 134 -22.16 22.26 13.88
CA ILE A 134 -22.59 20.96 14.41
C ILE A 134 -23.41 21.12 15.69
N SER A 135 -23.02 22.00 16.61
CA SER A 135 -23.83 22.28 17.79
C SER A 135 -25.22 22.77 17.43
N GLY A 136 -25.35 23.68 16.45
CA GLY A 136 -26.64 24.14 15.95
C GLY A 136 -27.49 23.00 15.38
N GLU A 137 -26.91 22.15 14.52
CA GLU A 137 -27.57 20.99 13.90
C GLU A 137 -28.05 19.96 14.94
N LEU A 138 -27.20 19.62 15.92
CA LEU A 138 -27.55 18.66 16.97
C LEU A 138 -28.66 19.19 17.87
N ILE A 139 -28.60 20.47 18.24
CA ILE A 139 -29.63 21.08 19.09
C ILE A 139 -30.96 21.21 18.31
N GLN A 140 -30.93 21.46 17.00
CA GLN A 140 -32.12 21.40 16.15
C GLN A 140 -32.80 20.03 16.21
N VAL A 141 -32.04 18.94 16.03
CA VAL A 141 -32.56 17.56 16.16
C VAL A 141 -33.03 17.27 17.59
N TRP A 142 -32.30 17.73 18.60
CA TRP A 142 -32.67 17.56 20.00
C TRP A 142 -34.00 18.23 20.34
N SER A 143 -34.23 19.44 19.82
CA SER A 143 -35.45 20.22 20.10
C SER A 143 -36.73 19.52 19.63
N THR A 144 -36.65 18.63 18.64
CA THR A 144 -37.81 17.90 18.11
C THR A 144 -38.12 16.62 18.88
N LEU A 145 -37.22 16.15 19.75
CA LEU A 145 -37.36 14.86 20.44
C LEU A 145 -38.65 14.77 21.26
N LYS A 146 -39.01 15.86 21.95
CA LYS A 146 -40.24 15.95 22.76
C LYS A 146 -41.47 15.69 21.88
N THR A 147 -41.55 16.36 20.74
CA THR A 147 -42.66 16.24 19.78
C THR A 147 -42.69 14.86 19.12
N THR A 148 -41.55 14.35 18.65
CA THR A 148 -41.48 13.04 17.96
C THR A 148 -41.76 11.86 18.88
N LYS A 149 -41.56 12.03 20.19
CA LYS A 149 -41.87 10.99 21.19
C LYS A 149 -43.34 10.97 21.59
N ALA A 150 -43.97 12.15 21.62
CA ALA A 150 -45.37 12.29 22.03
C ALA A 150 -46.36 11.72 21.00
N ASP A 151 -46.00 11.73 19.72
CA ASP A 151 -46.81 11.18 18.63
C ASP A 151 -46.41 9.73 18.30
N PRO A 152 -47.29 8.73 18.48
CA PRO A 152 -47.03 7.33 18.15
C PRO A 152 -46.59 7.09 16.70
N THR A 153 -47.02 7.92 15.77
CA THR A 153 -46.67 7.79 14.34
C THR A 153 -45.23 8.25 14.04
N LEU A 154 -44.64 9.06 14.93
CA LEU A 154 -43.29 9.63 14.78
C LEU A 154 -42.24 8.97 15.67
N VAL A 155 -42.61 7.92 16.42
CA VAL A 155 -41.70 7.12 17.24
C VAL A 155 -40.49 6.59 16.45
N PRO A 156 -40.62 6.12 15.19
CA PRO A 156 -39.44 5.78 14.39
C PRO A 156 -38.48 6.95 14.17
N VAL A 157 -39.01 8.17 13.97
CA VAL A 157 -38.21 9.40 13.80
C VAL A 157 -37.49 9.76 15.10
N TYR A 158 -38.11 9.53 16.25
CA TYR A 158 -37.47 9.70 17.56
C TYR A 158 -36.22 8.79 17.71
N TYR A 159 -36.32 7.51 17.38
CA TYR A 159 -35.18 6.59 17.45
C TYR A 159 -34.09 6.92 16.41
N ILE A 160 -34.48 7.33 15.20
CA ILE A 160 -33.53 7.81 14.17
C ILE A 160 -32.78 9.05 14.68
N SER A 161 -33.47 9.97 15.34
CA SER A 161 -32.87 11.19 15.91
C SER A 161 -31.84 10.87 16.98
N LEU A 162 -32.13 9.92 17.88
CA LEU A 162 -31.16 9.45 18.88
C LEU A 162 -29.93 8.80 18.23
N ALA A 163 -30.13 7.98 17.20
CA ALA A 163 -29.04 7.36 16.46
C ALA A 163 -28.16 8.41 15.75
N LEU A 164 -28.78 9.44 15.16
CA LEU A 164 -28.06 10.57 14.55
C LEU A 164 -27.23 11.32 15.58
N LEU A 165 -27.81 11.70 16.72
CA LEU A 165 -27.10 12.37 17.81
C LEU A 165 -25.89 11.54 18.30
N ALA A 166 -26.09 10.23 18.49
CA ALA A 166 -25.02 9.31 18.91
C ALA A 166 -23.90 9.20 17.87
N LEU A 167 -24.23 9.18 16.57
CA LEU A 167 -23.27 9.06 15.48
C LEU A 167 -22.37 10.30 15.33
N TYR A 168 -22.88 11.48 15.67
CA TYR A 168 -22.12 12.73 15.58
C TYR A 168 -21.02 12.87 16.65
N VAL A 169 -21.16 12.21 17.80
CA VAL A 169 -20.15 12.21 18.88
C VAL A 169 -18.79 11.70 18.39
N PRO A 170 -18.67 10.52 17.74
CA PRO A 170 -17.42 10.09 17.11
C PRO A 170 -17.16 10.79 15.76
N GLY A 171 -18.21 11.11 15.00
CA GLY A 171 -18.07 11.68 13.65
C GLY A 171 -17.43 13.07 13.60
N GLY A 172 -17.80 13.95 14.54
CA GLY A 172 -17.34 15.34 14.61
C GLY A 172 -15.81 15.48 14.72
N PRO A 173 -15.15 14.90 15.74
CA PRO A 173 -13.70 14.99 15.91
C PRO A 173 -12.90 14.41 14.73
N ILE A 174 -13.37 13.30 14.14
CA ILE A 174 -12.71 12.65 13.00
C ILE A 174 -12.68 13.59 11.79
N MET A 175 -13.83 14.20 11.47
CA MET A 175 -13.96 15.13 10.35
C MET A 175 -13.18 16.44 10.59
N PHE A 176 -13.14 16.93 11.83
CA PHE A 176 -12.28 18.06 12.21
C PHE A 176 -10.79 17.77 11.94
N GLY A 177 -10.31 16.60 12.36
CA GLY A 177 -8.94 16.15 12.09
C GLY A 177 -8.64 16.03 10.58
N HIS A 178 -9.62 15.58 9.79
CA HIS A 178 -9.49 15.54 8.33
C HIS A 178 -9.33 16.94 7.72
N MET A 179 -10.14 17.92 8.15
CA MET A 179 -10.04 19.30 7.68
C MET A 179 -8.72 19.97 8.05
N GLN A 180 -8.16 19.67 9.24
CA GLN A 180 -6.81 20.13 9.60
C GLN A 180 -5.72 19.59 8.66
N LYS A 181 -5.77 18.30 8.31
CA LYS A 181 -4.86 17.70 7.32
C LYS A 181 -5.01 18.35 5.95
N GLN A 182 -6.25 18.59 5.52
CA GLN A 182 -6.54 19.29 4.26
C GLN A 182 -5.92 20.69 4.25
N ARG A 183 -6.09 21.47 5.33
CA ARG A 183 -5.47 22.80 5.48
C ARG A 183 -3.96 22.73 5.32
N LYS A 184 -3.27 21.88 6.09
CA LYS A 184 -1.79 21.73 5.99
C LYS A 184 -1.36 21.42 4.56
N GLY A 185 -2.07 20.52 3.87
CA GLY A 185 -1.79 20.17 2.49
C GLY A 185 -1.95 21.32 1.50
N GLN A 186 -3.03 22.11 1.62
CA GLN A 186 -3.29 23.23 0.70
C GLN A 186 -2.33 24.39 0.92
N PHE A 187 -1.98 24.71 2.16
CA PHE A 187 -0.97 25.73 2.47
C PHE A 187 0.41 25.33 1.91
N LYS A 188 0.80 24.06 2.03
CA LYS A 188 2.04 23.54 1.41
C LYS A 188 2.02 23.67 -0.12
N LYS A 189 0.89 23.35 -0.76
CA LYS A 189 0.73 23.51 -2.22
C LYS A 189 0.87 24.96 -2.66
N ARG A 190 0.25 25.91 -1.94
CA ARG A 190 0.38 27.34 -2.21
C ARG A 190 1.81 27.83 -2.04
N ALA A 191 2.51 27.40 -0.99
CA ALA A 191 3.89 27.78 -0.72
C ALA A 191 4.90 27.26 -1.76
N ASN A 192 4.60 26.10 -2.38
CA ASN A 192 5.44 25.50 -3.41
C ASN A 192 5.07 25.94 -4.84
N PHE A 193 4.06 26.79 -5.01
CA PHE A 193 3.61 27.23 -6.32
C PHE A 193 4.63 28.18 -6.95
N GLY A 194 5.05 27.92 -8.19
CA GLY A 194 6.01 28.75 -8.93
C GLY A 194 7.47 28.34 -8.75
N LYS A 195 7.77 27.38 -7.87
CA LYS A 195 9.04 26.65 -7.96
C LYS A 195 8.97 25.76 -9.21
N PRO A 196 9.88 25.89 -10.19
CA PRO A 196 9.91 24.97 -11.30
C PRO A 196 10.00 23.55 -10.73
N ALA A 197 9.16 22.65 -11.25
CA ALA A 197 9.37 21.24 -10.96
C ALA A 197 10.82 20.91 -11.40
N PRO A 198 11.58 20.14 -10.60
CA PRO A 198 12.89 19.68 -11.04
C PRO A 198 12.74 19.08 -12.44
N ALA A 199 13.69 19.38 -13.34
CA ALA A 199 13.67 18.79 -14.66
C ALA A 199 13.57 17.25 -14.51
N PRO A 200 12.73 16.57 -15.31
CA PRO A 200 12.66 15.12 -15.26
C PRO A 200 14.06 14.56 -15.52
N ALA A 201 14.58 13.73 -14.62
CA ALA A 201 15.91 13.15 -14.73
C ALA A 201 15.87 11.69 -14.32
N GLY A 202 16.70 10.88 -14.98
CA GLY A 202 16.78 9.44 -14.80
C GLY A 202 15.65 8.67 -15.45
N LEU A 203 15.40 7.48 -14.92
CA LEU A 203 14.41 6.52 -15.41
C LEU A 203 12.97 7.00 -15.18
N LEU A 204 12.14 7.00 -16.22
CA LEU A 204 10.77 7.53 -16.23
C LEU A 204 9.83 6.65 -17.09
N PHE A 205 8.54 6.65 -16.77
CA PHE A 205 7.49 6.03 -17.60
C PHE A 205 7.37 6.72 -18.95
N PRO A 206 7.08 6.03 -20.06
CA PRO A 206 6.97 6.64 -21.39
C PRO A 206 5.99 7.82 -21.43
N GLN A 207 6.31 8.86 -22.21
CA GLN A 207 5.38 9.93 -22.56
C GLN A 207 4.46 9.52 -23.69
N ASP A 208 3.18 9.88 -23.59
CA ASP A 208 2.28 9.86 -24.75
C ASP A 208 2.51 11.08 -25.65
N ALA A 209 1.85 11.11 -26.81
CA ALA A 209 1.92 12.23 -27.76
C ALA A 209 1.47 13.60 -27.17
N LYS A 210 0.86 13.62 -25.98
CA LYS A 210 0.45 14.82 -25.25
C LYS A 210 1.41 15.14 -24.10
N GLY A 211 2.55 14.47 -24.01
CA GLY A 211 3.56 14.65 -22.97
C GLY A 211 3.20 14.04 -21.61
N LYS A 212 2.12 13.25 -21.51
CA LYS A 212 1.66 12.66 -20.25
C LYS A 212 2.26 11.27 -20.05
N ARG A 213 2.81 11.01 -18.86
CA ARG A 213 3.37 9.71 -18.46
C ARG A 213 2.32 8.85 -17.75
N SER A 214 1.56 8.07 -18.52
CA SER A 214 0.46 7.23 -17.99
C SER A 214 0.95 5.86 -17.53
N THR A 215 0.93 5.60 -16.22
CA THR A 215 1.36 4.29 -15.69
C THR A 215 0.40 3.17 -16.08
N THR A 216 -0.90 3.45 -16.18
CA THR A 216 -1.90 2.48 -16.64
C THR A 216 -1.65 2.06 -18.09
N ALA A 217 -1.37 3.00 -18.98
CA ALA A 217 -1.08 2.69 -20.37
C ALA A 217 0.18 1.82 -20.49
N ALA A 218 1.26 2.21 -19.80
CA ALA A 218 2.50 1.45 -19.79
C ALA A 218 2.34 0.04 -19.22
N CYS A 219 1.59 -0.12 -18.11
CA CYS A 219 1.34 -1.45 -17.55
C CYS A 219 0.57 -2.35 -18.52
N LYS A 220 -0.51 -1.83 -19.12
CA LYS A 220 -1.32 -2.59 -20.08
C LYS A 220 -0.51 -2.98 -21.31
N ASP A 221 0.29 -2.05 -21.82
CA ASP A 221 1.20 -2.28 -22.94
C ASP A 221 2.17 -3.43 -22.63
N ILE A 222 2.92 -3.34 -21.54
CA ILE A 222 3.90 -4.36 -21.13
C ILE A 222 3.26 -5.73 -20.91
N PHE A 223 2.17 -5.81 -20.14
CA PHE A 223 1.50 -7.09 -19.90
C PHE A 223 0.87 -7.67 -21.17
N SER A 224 0.25 -6.83 -22.01
CA SER A 224 -0.34 -7.31 -23.27
C SER A 224 0.71 -7.85 -24.24
N THR A 225 1.84 -7.15 -24.40
CA THR A 225 2.97 -7.63 -25.22
C THR A 225 3.56 -8.92 -24.66
N ALA A 226 3.63 -9.05 -23.33
CA ALA A 226 4.16 -10.25 -22.70
C ALA A 226 3.32 -11.50 -23.02
N VAL A 227 2.00 -11.42 -22.93
CA VAL A 227 1.12 -12.58 -23.18
C VAL A 227 0.84 -12.82 -24.66
N GLU A 228 0.94 -11.79 -25.51
CA GLU A 228 0.68 -11.90 -26.96
C GLU A 228 1.54 -12.94 -27.66
N VAL A 229 2.77 -13.18 -27.16
CA VAL A 229 3.67 -14.20 -27.71
C VAL A 229 3.15 -15.63 -27.54
N GLN A 230 2.10 -15.83 -26.74
CA GLN A 230 1.45 -17.13 -26.48
C GLN A 230 -0.05 -17.10 -26.74
N ASP A 231 -0.71 -15.95 -26.57
CA ASP A 231 -2.16 -15.82 -26.63
C ASP A 231 -2.57 -14.37 -27.02
N ALA A 232 -2.94 -14.20 -28.28
CA ALA A 232 -3.37 -12.92 -28.83
C ALA A 232 -4.72 -12.43 -28.24
N GLU A 233 -5.61 -13.35 -27.85
CA GLU A 233 -6.90 -13.01 -27.25
C GLU A 233 -6.71 -12.46 -25.84
N ALA A 234 -5.84 -13.09 -25.04
CA ALA A 234 -5.45 -12.56 -23.72
C ALA A 234 -4.83 -11.16 -23.83
N ALA A 235 -4.00 -10.91 -24.83
CA ALA A 235 -3.43 -9.59 -25.08
C ALA A 235 -4.50 -8.56 -25.45
N ALA A 236 -5.44 -8.91 -26.32
CA ALA A 236 -6.57 -8.06 -26.70
C ALA A 236 -7.47 -7.73 -25.48
N ALA A 237 -7.73 -8.72 -24.62
CA ALA A 237 -8.49 -8.53 -23.38
C ALA A 237 -7.83 -7.52 -22.44
N ILE A 238 -6.51 -7.58 -22.27
CA ILE A 238 -5.75 -6.59 -21.50
C ILE A 238 -5.89 -5.21 -22.15
N ARG A 239 -5.64 -5.07 -23.46
CA ARG A 239 -5.71 -3.77 -24.17
C ARG A 239 -7.10 -3.14 -24.10
N GLY A 240 -8.16 -3.94 -24.23
CA GLY A 240 -9.56 -3.49 -24.17
C GLY A 240 -10.06 -3.13 -22.77
N ASP A 241 -9.34 -3.51 -21.71
CA ASP A 241 -9.83 -3.39 -20.34
C ASP A 241 -9.92 -1.93 -19.85
N ARG A 242 -11.15 -1.42 -19.72
CA ARG A 242 -11.44 -0.08 -19.18
C ARG A 242 -11.40 -0.03 -17.65
N GLY A 243 -11.54 -1.18 -16.99
CA GLY A 243 -11.58 -1.36 -15.54
C GLY A 243 -10.24 -1.75 -14.90
N TRP A 244 -9.14 -1.68 -15.66
CA TRP A 244 -7.80 -2.21 -15.31
C TRP A 244 -7.37 -2.05 -13.85
N ARG A 245 -7.72 -0.94 -13.20
CA ARG A 245 -7.43 -0.70 -11.78
C ARG A 245 -7.90 -1.83 -10.86
N PHE A 246 -8.99 -2.52 -11.20
CA PHE A 246 -9.62 -3.56 -10.39
C PHE A 246 -9.58 -4.95 -11.04
N SER A 247 -9.51 -5.01 -12.37
CA SER A 247 -9.53 -6.25 -13.15
C SER A 247 -8.14 -6.78 -13.53
N TYR A 248 -7.04 -6.09 -13.24
CA TYR A 248 -5.71 -6.65 -13.49
C TYR A 248 -5.41 -8.02 -12.82
N PRO A 249 -6.00 -8.42 -11.66
CA PRO A 249 -5.71 -9.72 -11.05
C PRO A 249 -6.06 -10.92 -11.94
N GLN A 250 -7.20 -10.90 -12.64
CA GLN A 250 -7.58 -11.98 -13.55
C GLN A 250 -6.62 -12.11 -14.74
N HIS A 251 -6.05 -10.99 -15.21
CA HIS A 251 -5.07 -10.98 -16.29
C HIS A 251 -3.72 -11.56 -15.84
N LEU A 252 -3.32 -11.29 -14.59
CA LEU A 252 -2.14 -11.92 -13.98
C LEU A 252 -2.32 -13.42 -13.79
N LEU A 253 -3.50 -13.85 -13.33
CA LEU A 253 -3.85 -15.27 -13.24
C LEU A 253 -3.75 -15.93 -14.62
N ARG A 254 -4.32 -15.32 -15.66
CA ARG A 254 -4.22 -15.82 -17.04
C ARG A 254 -2.78 -15.87 -17.53
N MET A 255 -1.95 -14.86 -17.23
CA MET A 255 -0.53 -14.86 -17.59
C MET A 255 0.22 -16.03 -16.94
N VAL A 256 0.01 -16.30 -15.65
CA VAL A 256 0.64 -17.43 -14.95
C VAL A 256 0.19 -18.77 -15.54
N GLN A 257 -1.11 -18.92 -15.85
CA GLN A 257 -1.62 -20.10 -16.57
C GLN A 257 -0.94 -20.29 -17.92
N LEU A 258 -0.75 -19.21 -18.68
CA LEU A 258 -0.02 -19.28 -19.94
C LEU A 258 1.44 -19.71 -19.72
N CYS A 259 2.12 -19.21 -18.68
CA CYS A 259 3.46 -19.70 -18.32
C CYS A 259 3.47 -21.20 -17.98
N CYS A 260 2.43 -21.72 -17.34
CA CYS A 260 2.28 -23.14 -17.02
C CYS A 260 2.06 -24.05 -18.23
N LYS A 261 1.72 -23.53 -19.42
CA LYS A 261 1.55 -24.35 -20.62
C LYS A 261 2.79 -25.18 -20.96
N SER A 262 3.97 -24.58 -20.86
CA SER A 262 5.25 -25.26 -21.12
C SER A 262 6.44 -24.41 -20.63
N LYS A 263 7.62 -25.03 -20.51
CA LYS A 263 8.88 -24.31 -20.18
C LYS A 263 9.15 -23.15 -21.16
N LYS A 264 8.96 -23.40 -22.46
CA LYS A 264 9.14 -22.40 -23.53
C LYS A 264 8.18 -21.23 -23.38
N SER A 265 6.93 -21.51 -23.00
CA SER A 265 5.92 -20.48 -22.77
C SER A 265 6.36 -19.54 -21.64
N ALA A 266 6.69 -20.07 -20.45
CA ALA A 266 7.14 -19.28 -19.29
C ALA A 266 8.32 -18.35 -19.62
N VAL A 267 9.34 -18.90 -20.30
CA VAL A 267 10.52 -18.13 -20.70
C VAL A 267 10.18 -17.06 -21.73
N SER A 268 9.40 -17.39 -22.76
CA SER A 268 9.07 -16.43 -23.83
C SER A 268 8.24 -15.24 -23.33
N ILE A 269 7.25 -15.48 -22.45
CA ILE A 269 6.45 -14.43 -21.80
C ILE A 269 7.36 -13.54 -20.94
N SER A 270 8.23 -14.14 -20.13
CA SER A 270 9.17 -13.42 -19.26
C SER A 270 10.12 -12.52 -20.07
N LYS A 271 10.69 -13.03 -21.17
CA LYS A 271 11.55 -12.25 -22.08
C LYS A 271 10.78 -11.14 -22.79
N ALA A 272 9.56 -11.39 -23.23
CA ALA A 272 8.73 -10.37 -23.88
C ALA A 272 8.39 -9.24 -22.90
N LEU A 273 8.06 -9.56 -21.66
CA LEU A 273 7.81 -8.58 -20.59
C LEU A 273 9.03 -7.70 -20.32
N LEU A 274 10.20 -8.31 -20.11
CA LEU A 274 11.45 -7.59 -19.82
C LEU A 274 11.89 -6.71 -21.00
N ARG A 275 11.92 -7.26 -22.21
CA ARG A 275 12.28 -6.50 -23.42
C ARG A 275 11.35 -5.32 -23.65
N ARG A 276 10.04 -5.50 -23.44
CA ARG A 276 9.08 -4.40 -23.59
C ARG A 276 9.28 -3.33 -22.51
N ALA A 277 9.53 -3.72 -21.26
CA ALA A 277 9.81 -2.75 -20.20
C ALA A 277 11.09 -1.93 -20.48
N HIS A 278 12.17 -2.58 -20.92
CA HIS A 278 13.46 -1.93 -21.22
C HIS A 278 13.41 -1.01 -22.44
N SER A 279 12.65 -1.37 -23.48
CA SER A 279 12.55 -0.58 -24.71
C SER A 279 11.56 0.58 -24.63
N THR A 280 10.57 0.51 -23.72
CA THR A 280 9.53 1.54 -23.62
C THR A 280 9.82 2.57 -22.53
N PHE A 281 10.48 2.21 -21.43
CA PHE A 281 10.84 3.19 -20.41
C PHE A 281 11.90 4.16 -20.92
N GLU A 282 11.76 5.43 -20.52
CA GLU A 282 12.66 6.50 -20.92
C GLU A 282 13.70 6.75 -19.82
N PHE A 283 14.89 7.15 -20.22
CA PHE A 283 15.96 7.61 -19.35
C PHE A 283 16.38 9.02 -19.79
N VAL A 284 16.19 10.00 -18.92
CA VAL A 284 16.44 11.41 -19.24
C VAL A 284 17.71 11.90 -18.55
N ARG A 285 18.65 12.43 -19.32
CA ARG A 285 19.90 13.01 -18.81
C ARG A 285 20.30 14.23 -19.62
N ASP A 286 20.68 15.31 -18.94
CA ASP A 286 21.12 16.57 -19.56
C ASP A 286 20.17 17.10 -20.65
N GLY A 287 18.86 16.94 -20.43
CA GLY A 287 17.82 17.36 -21.36
C GLY A 287 17.60 16.43 -22.56
N GLN A 288 18.40 15.38 -22.71
CA GLN A 288 18.24 14.33 -23.73
C GLN A 288 17.43 13.16 -23.17
N THR A 289 16.66 12.51 -24.05
CA THR A 289 15.83 11.35 -23.70
C THR A 289 16.30 10.14 -24.49
N PHE A 290 16.56 9.05 -23.77
CA PHE A 290 16.93 7.75 -24.31
C PHE A 290 15.89 6.72 -23.87
N THR A 291 15.83 5.57 -24.51
CA THR A 291 15.24 4.38 -23.90
C THR A 291 16.15 3.88 -22.76
N LEU A 292 15.61 3.11 -21.82
CA LEU A 292 16.44 2.49 -20.79
C LEU A 292 17.46 1.53 -21.40
N ALA A 293 17.08 0.78 -22.43
CA ALA A 293 17.99 -0.10 -23.16
C ALA A 293 19.19 0.67 -23.74
N GLU A 294 18.93 1.81 -24.39
CA GLU A 294 19.97 2.71 -24.89
C GLU A 294 20.84 3.27 -23.77
N ALA A 295 20.27 3.68 -22.64
CA ALA A 295 21.05 4.20 -21.53
C ALA A 295 22.04 3.17 -20.94
N MET A 296 21.80 1.88 -21.13
CA MET A 296 22.63 0.80 -20.61
C MET A 296 23.65 0.26 -21.64
N ASP A 297 23.71 0.80 -22.85
CA ASP A 297 24.56 0.29 -23.94
C ASP A 297 26.05 0.68 -23.84
N GLY A 298 26.45 1.34 -22.75
CA GLY A 298 27.82 1.78 -22.53
C GLY A 298 28.11 3.23 -22.93
N ARG A 299 27.13 3.98 -23.46
CA ARG A 299 27.30 5.41 -23.79
C ARG A 299 27.66 6.31 -22.61
N PHE A 300 27.28 5.92 -21.39
CA PHE A 300 27.66 6.61 -20.16
C PHE A 300 28.83 5.87 -19.52
N ALA A 301 30.02 6.45 -19.63
CA ALA A 301 31.28 5.83 -19.20
C ALA A 301 31.65 6.14 -17.73
N ASP A 302 30.97 7.09 -17.11
CA ASP A 302 31.23 7.49 -15.73
C ASP A 302 31.04 6.32 -14.74
N SER A 303 31.69 6.43 -13.59
CA SER A 303 31.68 5.43 -12.52
C SER A 303 31.86 6.11 -11.16
N PHE A 304 32.04 5.31 -10.10
CA PHE A 304 32.23 5.78 -8.74
C PHE A 304 33.61 5.41 -8.19
N TYR A 305 34.08 6.19 -7.22
CA TYR A 305 35.16 5.76 -6.35
C TYR A 305 34.63 4.75 -5.32
N THR A 306 35.50 3.88 -4.80
CA THR A 306 35.12 2.88 -3.80
C THR A 306 35.54 3.35 -2.40
N GLY A 307 34.56 3.50 -1.51
CA GLY A 307 34.78 3.60 -0.07
C GLY A 307 34.72 2.23 0.59
N VAL A 308 35.44 2.06 1.69
CA VAL A 308 35.45 0.82 2.49
C VAL A 308 35.28 1.13 3.97
N VAL A 309 34.45 0.37 4.66
CA VAL A 309 34.39 0.31 6.13
C VAL A 309 34.65 -1.14 6.56
N GLU A 310 35.68 -1.32 7.37
CA GLU A 310 35.95 -2.60 8.02
C GLU A 310 35.08 -2.75 9.28
N GLY A 311 34.59 -3.96 9.49
CA GLY A 311 33.92 -4.33 10.73
C GLY A 311 34.91 -4.54 11.86
N GLU A 312 34.56 -4.10 13.07
CA GLU A 312 35.42 -4.17 14.26
C GLU A 312 34.89 -5.15 15.31
N ALA A 313 33.65 -5.64 15.14
CA ALA A 313 33.06 -6.59 16.09
C ALA A 313 33.62 -8.00 15.87
N PRO A 314 33.75 -8.82 16.93
CA PRO A 314 34.16 -10.22 16.77
C PRO A 314 33.12 -11.01 15.97
N LYS A 315 33.57 -12.09 15.32
CA LYS A 315 32.66 -13.04 14.68
C LYS A 315 31.66 -13.59 15.72
N GLY A 316 30.39 -13.70 15.33
CA GLY A 316 29.32 -14.22 16.18
C GLY A 316 29.47 -15.70 16.51
N SER A 317 28.56 -16.23 17.32
CA SER A 317 28.54 -17.61 17.80
C SER A 317 28.27 -18.68 16.73
N GLY A 318 27.92 -18.28 15.50
CA GLY A 318 27.46 -19.19 14.44
C GLY A 318 26.06 -19.77 14.67
N VAL A 319 25.38 -19.39 15.76
CA VAL A 319 24.03 -19.88 16.09
C VAL A 319 22.98 -19.09 15.29
N LEU A 320 22.08 -19.80 14.61
CA LEU A 320 20.92 -19.17 13.98
C LEU A 320 19.91 -18.73 15.04
N GLU A 321 19.74 -17.41 15.13
CA GLU A 321 18.77 -16.77 16.02
C GLU A 321 17.64 -16.13 15.23
N VAL A 322 16.40 -16.47 15.57
CA VAL A 322 15.19 -15.93 14.95
C VAL A 322 14.36 -15.19 16.00
N PRO A 323 14.32 -13.85 15.98
CA PRO A 323 13.41 -13.09 16.83
C PRO A 323 11.97 -13.50 16.56
N TYR A 324 11.19 -13.81 17.60
CA TYR A 324 9.79 -14.19 17.48
C TYR A 324 8.99 -13.68 18.68
N LYS A 325 7.98 -12.84 18.40
CA LYS A 325 7.14 -12.18 19.41
C LYS A 325 8.00 -11.41 20.43
N THR A 326 8.03 -11.86 21.68
CA THR A 326 8.75 -11.19 22.78
C THR A 326 10.12 -11.82 23.10
N GLY A 327 10.57 -12.81 22.31
CA GLY A 327 11.82 -13.51 22.55
C GLY A 327 12.59 -13.85 21.28
N THR A 328 13.61 -14.69 21.44
CA THR A 328 14.47 -15.18 20.35
C THR A 328 14.45 -16.70 20.36
N LEU A 329 14.28 -17.31 19.19
CA LEU A 329 14.29 -18.74 19.00
C LEU A 329 15.64 -19.19 18.43
N SER A 330 16.15 -20.30 18.93
CA SER A 330 17.34 -20.98 18.42
C SER A 330 17.28 -22.47 18.78
N GLY A 331 18.15 -23.29 18.16
CA GLY A 331 18.24 -24.72 18.42
C GLY A 331 16.89 -25.44 18.34
N GLN A 332 16.58 -26.28 19.33
CA GLN A 332 15.33 -27.05 19.36
C GLN A 332 14.07 -26.17 19.41
N ALA A 333 14.11 -25.03 20.09
CA ALA A 333 12.94 -24.14 20.20
C ALA A 333 12.55 -23.54 18.84
N LEU A 334 13.55 -23.27 17.98
CA LEU A 334 13.31 -22.86 16.60
C LEU A 334 12.67 -23.99 15.80
N LYS A 335 13.22 -25.20 15.86
CA LYS A 335 12.68 -26.38 15.15
C LYS A 335 11.22 -26.67 15.54
N ASP A 336 10.92 -26.64 16.84
CA ASP A 336 9.57 -26.85 17.34
C ASP A 336 8.60 -25.77 16.83
N GLN A 337 9.06 -24.53 16.69
CA GLN A 337 8.24 -23.45 16.12
C GLN A 337 8.06 -23.59 14.60
N LEU A 338 9.09 -24.02 13.87
CA LEU A 338 8.99 -24.30 12.43
C LEU A 338 7.94 -25.38 12.16
N ARG A 339 7.94 -26.48 12.93
CA ARG A 339 6.91 -27.53 12.85
C ARG A 339 5.50 -26.98 13.09
N LYS A 340 5.32 -26.14 14.11
CA LYS A 340 4.03 -25.48 14.36
C LYS A 340 3.58 -24.62 13.19
N TRP A 341 4.49 -23.91 12.52
CA TRP A 341 4.16 -23.12 11.33
C TRP A 341 3.79 -24.01 10.15
N VAL A 342 4.46 -25.14 9.93
CA VAL A 342 4.10 -26.11 8.89
C VAL A 342 2.73 -26.73 9.17
N GLU A 343 2.49 -27.21 10.40
CA GLU A 343 1.21 -27.80 10.82
C GLU A 343 0.04 -26.82 10.71
N ALA A 344 0.25 -25.56 11.09
CA ALA A 344 -0.74 -24.51 10.92
C ALA A 344 -0.97 -24.14 9.44
N GLY A 345 -0.03 -24.48 8.55
CA GLY A 345 -0.04 -24.07 7.15
C GLY A 345 0.45 -22.64 6.91
N THR A 346 1.20 -22.06 7.86
CA THR A 346 1.78 -20.72 7.76
C THR A 346 2.91 -20.66 6.74
N ILE A 347 3.70 -21.74 6.65
CA ILE A 347 4.84 -21.91 5.74
C ILE A 347 4.78 -23.28 5.08
N GLU A 348 5.52 -23.47 3.99
CA GLU A 348 5.71 -24.77 3.36
C GLU A 348 6.78 -25.62 4.09
N ALA A 349 6.70 -26.94 3.95
CA ALA A 349 7.57 -27.88 4.68
C ALA A 349 9.04 -27.75 4.29
N ASP A 350 9.32 -27.55 3.00
CA ASP A 350 10.68 -27.35 2.49
C ASP A 350 11.33 -26.06 3.01
N ALA A 351 10.55 -25.00 3.26
CA ALA A 351 11.02 -23.80 3.96
C ALA A 351 11.48 -24.10 5.39
N ALA A 352 10.74 -24.95 6.12
CA ALA A 352 11.16 -25.36 7.45
C ALA A 352 12.46 -26.17 7.39
N GLU A 353 12.52 -27.17 6.51
CA GLU A 353 13.70 -28.02 6.31
C GLU A 353 14.95 -27.18 5.95
N ALA A 354 14.81 -26.18 5.08
CA ALA A 354 15.90 -25.29 4.71
C ALA A 354 16.44 -24.48 5.91
N ILE A 355 15.54 -23.98 6.78
CA ILE A 355 15.94 -23.23 7.98
C ILE A 355 16.56 -24.17 9.02
N GLU A 356 16.00 -25.38 9.18
CA GLU A 356 16.57 -26.40 10.07
C GLU A 356 17.97 -26.82 9.61
N ALA A 357 18.20 -26.97 8.31
CA ALA A 357 19.52 -27.26 7.75
C ALA A 357 20.55 -26.18 8.11
N VAL A 358 20.18 -24.90 8.03
CA VAL A 358 21.08 -23.81 8.46
C VAL A 358 21.35 -23.85 9.96
N ALA A 359 20.34 -24.16 10.77
CA ALA A 359 20.50 -24.29 12.21
C ALA A 359 21.40 -25.49 12.60
N ASP A 360 21.39 -26.55 11.80
CA ASP A 360 22.15 -27.78 12.02
C ASP A 360 23.58 -27.74 11.46
N ASN A 361 23.89 -26.76 10.63
CA ASN A 361 25.21 -26.54 10.04
C ASN A 361 25.73 -25.13 10.40
N PRO A 362 26.18 -24.88 11.65
CA PRO A 362 26.61 -23.55 12.11
C PRO A 362 27.72 -22.91 11.27
N GLU A 363 28.55 -23.73 10.61
CA GLU A 363 29.61 -23.26 9.71
C GLU A 363 29.06 -22.58 8.44
N TRP A 364 27.81 -22.84 8.05
CA TRP A 364 27.16 -22.17 6.92
C TRP A 364 26.94 -20.68 7.17
N MET A 365 26.96 -20.26 8.45
CA MET A 365 26.79 -18.88 8.88
C MET A 365 28.07 -18.05 8.75
N ASP A 366 29.23 -18.65 8.44
CA ASP A 366 30.43 -17.89 8.08
C ASP A 366 30.37 -17.51 6.61
N LEU A 367 30.11 -16.24 6.33
CA LEU A 367 30.02 -15.69 4.98
C LEU A 367 31.22 -14.82 4.63
N SER A 368 32.33 -14.91 5.37
CA SER A 368 33.49 -14.02 5.20
C SER A 368 34.19 -14.11 3.85
N ASP A 369 33.99 -15.19 3.09
CA ASP A 369 34.47 -15.36 1.72
C ASP A 369 33.44 -14.92 0.64
N LYS A 370 32.19 -14.62 1.03
CA LYS A 370 31.09 -14.31 0.12
C LYS A 370 30.91 -12.81 -0.08
N TYR A 371 30.48 -12.43 -1.29
CA TYR A 371 30.27 -11.04 -1.71
C TYR A 371 28.80 -10.82 -2.11
N PHE A 372 28.17 -9.79 -1.55
CA PHE A 372 26.76 -9.47 -1.76
C PHE A 372 26.58 -8.04 -2.23
N VAL A 373 25.96 -7.86 -3.39
CA VAL A 373 25.53 -6.55 -3.88
C VAL A 373 24.11 -6.30 -3.38
N LEU A 374 23.92 -5.28 -2.54
CA LEU A 374 22.60 -4.93 -2.00
C LEU A 374 22.07 -3.68 -2.69
N LEU A 375 21.23 -3.85 -3.71
CA LEU A 375 20.51 -2.76 -4.36
C LEU A 375 19.36 -2.32 -3.45
N GLY A 376 19.58 -1.24 -2.70
CA GLY A 376 18.73 -0.81 -1.59
C GLY A 376 19.21 -1.38 -0.24
N ALA A 377 20.49 -1.17 0.10
CA ALA A 377 21.12 -1.71 1.30
C ALA A 377 20.39 -1.35 2.61
N GLY A 378 19.84 -0.14 2.72
CA GLY A 378 19.08 0.33 3.87
C GLY A 378 17.59 -0.07 3.86
N SER A 379 17.16 -0.96 2.96
CA SER A 379 15.80 -1.47 2.88
C SER A 379 15.43 -2.24 4.15
N ALA A 380 14.21 -2.00 4.67
CA ALA A 380 13.73 -2.60 5.91
C ALA A 380 13.72 -4.13 5.88
N MET A 381 13.35 -4.71 4.73
CA MET A 381 13.31 -6.17 4.50
C MET A 381 14.61 -6.71 3.91
N GLY A 382 15.62 -5.87 3.70
CA GLY A 382 16.91 -6.33 3.20
C GLY A 382 17.68 -7.14 4.25
N PRO A 383 18.53 -8.10 3.86
CA PRO A 383 19.26 -8.98 4.78
C PRO A 383 20.55 -8.33 5.32
N LEU A 384 20.72 -7.00 5.20
CA LEU A 384 21.98 -6.31 5.53
C LEU A 384 22.47 -6.67 6.94
N LEU A 385 21.61 -6.55 7.95
CA LEU A 385 22.01 -6.78 9.34
C LEU A 385 22.46 -8.22 9.57
N GLN A 386 21.72 -9.19 9.01
CA GLN A 386 22.03 -10.61 9.12
C GLN A 386 23.35 -10.95 8.42
N LEU A 387 23.55 -10.48 7.18
CA LEU A 387 24.77 -10.76 6.41
C LEU A 387 26.01 -10.11 7.03
N MET A 388 25.89 -8.88 7.53
CA MET A 388 26.99 -8.20 8.23
C MET A 388 27.35 -8.96 9.53
N ALA A 389 26.34 -9.45 10.27
CA ALA A 389 26.57 -10.27 11.48
C ALA A 389 27.25 -11.62 11.17
N MET A 390 27.02 -12.17 9.97
CA MET A 390 27.66 -13.38 9.43
C MET A 390 29.05 -13.12 8.83
N GLY A 391 29.56 -11.88 8.88
CA GLY A 391 30.89 -11.54 8.40
C GLY A 391 31.00 -11.30 6.89
N ALA A 392 29.89 -11.16 6.18
CA ALA A 392 29.88 -11.04 4.72
C ALA A 392 30.57 -9.77 4.18
N ASN A 393 31.00 -9.82 2.91
CA ASN A 393 31.45 -8.65 2.17
C ASN A 393 30.24 -8.01 1.45
N ILE A 394 29.83 -6.83 1.89
CA ILE A 394 28.65 -6.12 1.37
C ILE A 394 29.05 -4.98 0.44
N ILE A 395 28.64 -5.05 -0.81
CA ILE A 395 28.64 -3.94 -1.76
C ILE A 395 27.30 -3.21 -1.61
N ALA A 396 27.29 -2.14 -0.82
CA ALA A 396 26.10 -1.40 -0.43
C ALA A 396 25.75 -0.31 -1.45
N ILE A 397 24.53 -0.36 -1.99
CA ILE A 397 23.97 0.66 -2.88
C ILE A 397 22.72 1.24 -2.23
N ASP A 398 22.78 2.53 -1.90
CA ASP A 398 21.66 3.31 -1.37
C ASP A 398 21.82 4.80 -1.71
N LEU A 399 20.76 5.57 -1.47
CA LEU A 399 20.66 6.98 -1.82
C LEU A 399 21.79 7.81 -1.21
N ASP A 400 22.21 8.81 -1.98
CA ASP A 400 23.17 9.87 -1.69
C ASP A 400 22.69 10.84 -0.59
N ARG A 401 22.34 10.30 0.58
CA ARG A 401 21.85 11.05 1.73
C ARG A 401 22.75 10.80 2.93
N PRO A 402 23.39 11.84 3.51
CA PRO A 402 24.33 11.66 4.62
C PRO A 402 23.75 10.88 5.80
N GLY A 403 22.45 11.07 6.11
CA GLY A 403 21.80 10.35 7.21
C GLY A 403 21.67 8.84 7.01
N ILE A 404 21.56 8.37 5.76
CA ILE A 404 21.56 6.93 5.45
C ILE A 404 22.96 6.37 5.69
N TRP A 405 23.99 7.03 5.17
CA TRP A 405 25.38 6.56 5.23
C TRP A 405 25.96 6.56 6.64
N LYS A 406 25.69 7.58 7.45
CA LYS A 406 26.07 7.57 8.88
C LYS A 406 25.51 6.34 9.61
N ARG A 407 24.26 5.94 9.31
CA ARG A 407 23.65 4.74 9.88
C ARG A 407 24.33 3.47 9.34
N LEU A 408 24.59 3.39 8.04
CA LEU A 408 25.23 2.22 7.42
C LEU A 408 26.68 2.03 7.90
N PHE A 409 27.46 3.09 8.04
CA PHE A 409 28.81 3.04 8.61
C PHE A 409 28.79 2.54 10.05
N SER A 410 27.85 3.02 10.86
CA SER A 410 27.66 2.52 12.23
C SER A 410 27.30 1.03 12.26
N ILE A 411 26.43 0.56 11.37
CA ILE A 411 26.14 -0.89 11.24
C ILE A 411 27.41 -1.66 10.86
N ALA A 412 28.17 -1.15 9.90
CA ALA A 412 29.37 -1.82 9.41
C ALA A 412 30.42 -2.01 10.51
N ARG A 413 30.80 -0.94 11.20
CA ARG A 413 31.79 -0.99 12.29
C ARG A 413 31.36 -1.91 13.42
N ASN A 414 30.07 -1.93 13.75
CA ASN A 414 29.50 -2.77 14.82
C ASN A 414 29.21 -4.22 14.39
N SER A 415 29.87 -4.71 13.35
CA SER A 415 29.69 -6.07 12.82
C SER A 415 31.05 -6.69 12.47
N PRO A 416 31.14 -8.02 12.26
CA PRO A 416 32.34 -8.66 11.73
C PRO A 416 32.48 -8.53 10.19
N GLY A 417 31.45 -8.03 9.50
CA GLY A 417 31.44 -7.93 8.04
C GLY A 417 32.15 -6.69 7.51
N ARG A 418 32.40 -6.69 6.19
CA ARG A 418 33.07 -5.60 5.48
C ARG A 418 32.09 -4.91 4.55
N MET A 419 32.12 -3.58 4.46
CA MET A 419 31.23 -2.82 3.57
C MET A 419 32.01 -2.00 2.54
N PHE A 420 31.66 -2.17 1.27
CA PHE A 420 32.08 -1.37 0.13
C PHE A 420 30.92 -0.48 -0.32
N TYR A 421 31.19 0.75 -0.72
CA TYR A 421 30.15 1.69 -1.12
C TYR A 421 30.65 2.71 -2.15
N PRO A 422 29.75 3.24 -3.00
CA PRO A 422 30.14 4.21 -4.01
C PRO A 422 30.37 5.59 -3.39
N LEU A 423 31.36 6.30 -3.91
CA LEU A 423 31.74 7.66 -3.56
C LEU A 423 31.80 8.53 -4.82
N SER A 424 31.30 9.76 -4.68
CA SER A 424 31.34 10.79 -5.74
C SER A 424 32.71 11.44 -5.92
N ARG A 425 33.60 11.31 -4.93
CA ARG A 425 35.00 11.79 -4.95
C ARG A 425 35.88 10.85 -4.12
N PRO A 426 37.22 10.86 -4.28
CA PRO A 426 38.10 10.00 -3.51
C PRO A 426 37.92 10.15 -1.99
N ALA A 427 38.00 9.04 -1.25
CA ALA A 427 37.90 9.06 0.22
C ALA A 427 39.00 9.92 0.87
N SER A 428 40.18 9.99 0.25
CA SER A 428 41.30 10.83 0.69
C SER A 428 41.02 12.33 0.64
N GLU A 429 39.99 12.78 -0.08
CA GLU A 429 39.58 14.18 -0.16
C GLU A 429 38.49 14.54 0.88
N CYS A 430 38.04 13.59 1.69
CA CYS A 430 37.06 13.83 2.74
C CYS A 430 37.77 14.07 4.07
N ALA A 431 37.60 15.27 4.65
CA ALA A 431 38.30 15.64 5.88
C ALA A 431 37.79 14.89 7.13
N ASP A 432 36.50 14.53 7.14
CA ASP A 432 35.86 13.85 8.25
C ASP A 432 34.73 12.91 7.78
N GLU A 433 34.13 12.17 8.73
CA GLU A 433 33.04 11.24 8.44
C GLU A 433 31.75 11.94 7.94
N GLY A 434 31.54 13.21 8.30
CA GLY A 434 30.41 14.00 7.79
C GLY A 434 30.54 14.27 6.30
N GLU A 435 31.73 14.68 5.87
CA GLU A 435 32.07 14.86 4.46
C GLU A 435 32.08 13.55 3.68
N LEU A 436 32.60 12.47 4.28
CA LEU A 436 32.57 11.13 3.69
C LEU A 436 31.14 10.65 3.46
N ALA A 437 30.27 10.80 4.47
CA ALA A 437 28.86 10.45 4.35
C ALA A 437 28.11 11.33 3.34
N ALA A 438 28.56 12.58 3.12
CA ALA A 438 27.99 13.46 2.10
C ALA A 438 28.44 13.09 0.67
N ALA A 439 29.64 12.53 0.53
CA ALA A 439 30.15 12.04 -0.75
C ALA A 439 29.65 10.63 -1.10
N ALA A 440 29.15 9.87 -0.12
CA ALA A 440 28.72 8.49 -0.26
C ALA A 440 27.32 8.32 -0.87
N GLY A 441 27.18 7.25 -1.63
CA GLY A 441 25.93 6.79 -2.21
C GLY A 441 25.71 7.18 -3.66
N CYS A 442 24.59 6.69 -4.17
CA CYS A 442 24.19 6.85 -5.56
C CYS A 442 22.69 6.70 -5.69
N ASN A 443 22.14 7.06 -6.84
CA ASN A 443 20.71 7.01 -7.09
C ASN A 443 20.38 6.06 -8.24
N LEU A 444 19.67 4.97 -7.92
CA LEU A 444 19.24 3.95 -8.88
C LEU A 444 18.46 4.52 -10.08
N PHE A 445 17.82 5.70 -9.96
CA PHE A 445 17.08 6.30 -11.07
C PHE A 445 17.95 7.09 -12.01
N THR A 446 18.86 7.88 -11.46
CA THR A 446 19.62 8.87 -12.24
C THR A 446 21.02 8.41 -12.54
N GLN A 447 21.51 7.35 -11.90
CA GLN A 447 22.88 6.83 -12.01
C GLN A 447 22.90 5.31 -12.27
N THR A 448 21.85 4.75 -12.88
CA THR A 448 21.76 3.31 -13.19
C THR A 448 22.97 2.80 -13.99
N PRO A 449 23.43 3.48 -15.06
CA PRO A 449 24.60 3.07 -15.83
C PRO A 449 25.89 3.09 -14.99
N GLU A 450 26.12 4.14 -14.21
CA GLU A 450 27.32 4.32 -13.38
C GLU A 450 27.43 3.25 -12.31
N ILE A 451 26.30 2.86 -11.70
CA ILE A 451 26.26 1.76 -10.71
C ILE A 451 26.69 0.45 -11.37
N ARG A 452 26.18 0.16 -12.57
CA ARG A 452 26.58 -1.02 -13.35
C ARG A 452 28.08 -1.00 -13.64
N ASN A 453 28.59 0.14 -14.13
CA ASN A 453 29.98 0.31 -14.49
C ASN A 453 30.90 0.09 -13.28
N TRP A 454 30.55 0.66 -12.13
CA TRP A 454 31.29 0.52 -10.88
C TRP A 454 31.33 -0.94 -10.39
N ILE A 455 30.19 -1.64 -10.38
CA ILE A 455 30.16 -3.06 -9.99
C ILE A 455 31.05 -3.90 -10.90
N ASN A 456 30.96 -3.69 -12.22
CA ASN A 456 31.75 -4.44 -13.20
C ASN A 456 33.26 -4.17 -13.03
N ALA A 457 33.65 -2.90 -12.92
CA ALA A 457 35.05 -2.50 -12.81
C ALA A 457 35.72 -3.06 -11.55
N GLU A 458 35.05 -2.97 -10.40
CA GLU A 458 35.66 -3.25 -9.10
C GLU A 458 35.51 -4.72 -8.66
N PHE A 459 34.44 -5.39 -9.09
CA PHE A 459 34.03 -6.68 -8.50
C PHE A 459 33.83 -7.83 -9.51
N SER A 460 34.08 -7.63 -10.81
CA SER A 460 33.88 -8.66 -11.86
C SER A 460 34.62 -9.98 -11.65
N LYS A 461 35.73 -9.98 -10.90
CA LYS A 461 36.53 -11.18 -10.60
C LYS A 461 36.00 -12.02 -9.43
N ARG A 462 34.91 -11.60 -8.79
CA ARG A 462 34.31 -12.28 -7.64
C ARG A 462 33.02 -12.97 -8.06
N GLU A 463 32.63 -14.01 -7.33
CA GLU A 463 31.23 -14.47 -7.36
C GLU A 463 30.37 -13.49 -6.57
N LEU A 464 29.33 -12.94 -7.18
CA LEU A 464 28.48 -11.92 -6.56
C LEU A 464 27.05 -12.42 -6.38
N THR A 465 26.54 -12.35 -5.16
CA THR A 465 25.10 -12.49 -4.90
C THR A 465 24.44 -11.12 -4.97
N ILE A 466 23.69 -10.83 -6.04
CA ILE A 466 22.99 -9.54 -6.21
C ILE A 466 21.56 -9.63 -5.67
N GLY A 467 21.31 -8.90 -4.59
CA GLY A 467 20.00 -8.77 -3.97
C GLY A 467 19.28 -7.48 -4.34
N SER A 468 18.07 -7.60 -4.89
CA SER A 468 17.23 -6.47 -5.31
C SER A 468 16.17 -6.13 -4.26
N TYR A 469 16.52 -5.29 -3.28
CA TYR A 469 15.70 -5.02 -2.09
C TYR A 469 15.08 -3.62 -2.03
N ALA A 470 15.46 -2.72 -2.93
CA ALA A 470 14.90 -1.37 -2.98
C ALA A 470 13.38 -1.41 -3.26
N TYR A 471 12.61 -0.69 -2.43
CA TYR A 471 11.16 -0.67 -2.48
C TYR A 471 10.62 0.75 -2.36
N LEU A 472 9.64 1.09 -3.20
CA LEU A 472 8.94 2.37 -3.21
C LEU A 472 7.45 2.15 -3.47
N HIS A 473 6.63 3.19 -3.34
CA HIS A 473 5.19 3.10 -3.58
C HIS A 473 4.81 3.50 -5.01
N GLY A 474 3.83 2.78 -5.58
CA GLY A 474 3.19 3.16 -6.84
C GLY A 474 4.13 3.16 -8.04
N ALA A 475 4.13 4.25 -8.81
CA ALA A 475 4.93 4.39 -10.04
C ALA A 475 6.43 4.20 -9.79
N LEU A 476 6.95 4.81 -8.72
CA LEU A 476 8.35 4.76 -8.36
C LEU A 476 8.86 3.33 -8.10
N HIS A 477 7.97 2.41 -7.69
CA HIS A 477 8.34 1.01 -7.50
C HIS A 477 8.72 0.34 -8.83
N VAL A 478 7.96 0.61 -9.89
CA VAL A 478 8.27 0.05 -11.22
C VAL A 478 9.61 0.59 -11.71
N GLN A 479 9.84 1.90 -11.55
CA GLN A 479 11.10 2.52 -11.93
C GLN A 479 12.27 1.90 -11.16
N VAL A 480 12.18 1.72 -9.83
CA VAL A 480 13.30 1.16 -9.06
C VAL A 480 13.53 -0.32 -9.38
N SER A 481 12.46 -1.10 -9.56
CA SER A 481 12.58 -2.50 -9.95
C SER A 481 13.21 -2.65 -11.33
N LEU A 482 12.88 -1.76 -12.28
CA LEU A 482 13.42 -1.80 -13.62
C LEU A 482 14.87 -1.29 -13.67
N ALA A 483 15.25 -0.28 -12.88
CA ALA A 483 16.65 0.12 -12.73
C ALA A 483 17.53 -1.00 -12.17
N MET A 484 17.06 -1.69 -11.12
CA MET A 484 17.77 -2.86 -10.57
C MET A 484 17.86 -3.99 -11.59
N ASP A 485 16.78 -4.28 -12.32
CA ASP A 485 16.79 -5.29 -13.37
C ASP A 485 17.75 -4.92 -14.51
N ALA A 486 17.85 -3.64 -14.88
CA ALA A 486 18.78 -3.18 -15.91
C ALA A 486 20.24 -3.40 -15.52
N ILE A 487 20.61 -3.09 -14.27
CA ILE A 487 21.94 -3.38 -13.73
C ILE A 487 22.20 -4.89 -13.79
N VAL A 488 21.28 -5.71 -13.26
CA VAL A 488 21.42 -7.17 -13.24
C VAL A 488 21.53 -7.76 -14.65
N ALA A 489 20.66 -7.33 -15.57
CA ALA A 489 20.65 -7.79 -16.96
C ALA A 489 21.98 -7.49 -17.65
N SER A 490 22.48 -6.26 -17.52
CA SER A 490 23.75 -5.87 -18.12
C SER A 490 24.93 -6.63 -17.52
N LEU A 491 24.98 -6.85 -16.21
CA LEU A 491 26.06 -7.63 -15.59
C LEU A 491 26.01 -9.12 -15.98
N LEU A 492 24.82 -9.68 -16.20
CA LEU A 492 24.66 -11.03 -16.75
C LEU A 492 25.16 -11.11 -18.20
N ASP A 493 24.81 -10.12 -19.03
CA ASP A 493 25.22 -10.06 -20.44
C ASP A 493 26.74 -9.86 -20.59
N GLU A 494 27.39 -9.20 -19.63
CA GLU A 494 28.86 -9.07 -19.51
C GLU A 494 29.55 -10.37 -19.01
N GLY A 495 28.77 -11.39 -18.65
CA GLY A 495 29.30 -12.71 -18.29
C GLY A 495 29.87 -12.82 -16.88
N LEU A 496 29.46 -11.94 -15.95
CA LEU A 496 29.90 -12.05 -14.55
C LEU A 496 29.36 -13.33 -13.89
N ASN A 497 30.13 -13.88 -12.95
CA ASN A 497 29.67 -15.00 -12.12
C ASN A 497 28.70 -14.49 -11.04
N LEU A 498 27.41 -14.62 -11.32
CA LEU A 498 26.34 -14.04 -10.50
C LEU A 498 25.44 -15.11 -9.88
N ARG A 499 24.94 -14.81 -8.69
CA ARG A 499 23.74 -15.39 -8.08
C ARG A 499 22.74 -14.27 -7.85
N LEU A 500 21.46 -14.51 -8.11
CA LEU A 500 20.43 -13.49 -7.91
C LEU A 500 19.61 -13.78 -6.65
N ALA A 501 19.29 -12.74 -5.88
CA ALA A 501 18.48 -12.84 -4.68
C ALA A 501 17.28 -11.88 -4.72
N TYR A 502 16.08 -12.41 -4.45
CA TYR A 502 14.83 -11.62 -4.44
C TYR A 502 13.89 -12.03 -3.31
N LEU A 503 13.17 -11.04 -2.77
CA LEU A 503 12.02 -11.29 -1.89
C LEU A 503 10.71 -11.16 -2.69
N CYS A 504 10.08 -12.31 -2.90
CA CYS A 504 8.73 -12.37 -3.44
C CYS A 504 7.72 -11.94 -2.38
N THR A 505 6.65 -11.31 -2.83
CA THR A 505 5.49 -10.97 -1.98
C THR A 505 4.50 -12.13 -2.00
N PRO A 506 3.78 -12.43 -0.91
CA PRO A 506 2.73 -13.45 -0.95
C PRO A 506 1.47 -12.92 -1.67
N THR A 507 1.46 -11.63 -2.00
CA THR A 507 0.31 -10.91 -2.56
C THR A 507 0.32 -10.80 -4.09
N LEU A 508 0.84 -11.83 -4.76
CA LEU A 508 0.83 -11.98 -6.23
C LEU A 508 0.26 -13.36 -6.59
N THR A 509 0.16 -13.64 -7.90
CA THR A 509 -0.23 -14.96 -8.41
C THR A 509 0.99 -15.88 -8.49
N TYR A 510 0.87 -17.11 -7.98
CA TYR A 510 1.95 -18.08 -7.94
C TYR A 510 1.45 -19.48 -8.30
N VAL A 511 2.33 -20.28 -8.94
CA VAL A 511 2.25 -21.73 -8.84
C VAL A 511 2.55 -22.12 -7.40
N ILE A 512 1.76 -23.01 -6.83
CA ILE A 512 1.87 -23.46 -5.44
C ILE A 512 1.88 -24.98 -5.38
N PRO A 513 2.36 -25.58 -4.27
CA PRO A 513 2.22 -27.02 -4.05
C PRO A 513 0.75 -27.47 -4.09
N LYS A 514 0.48 -28.68 -4.60
CA LYS A 514 -0.90 -29.21 -4.67
C LYS A 514 -1.48 -29.40 -3.27
N GLU A 515 -0.63 -29.72 -2.30
CA GLU A 515 -0.90 -29.85 -0.88
C GLU A 515 -1.41 -28.53 -0.28
N ALA A 516 -0.82 -27.40 -0.70
CA ALA A 516 -1.27 -26.08 -0.25
C ALA A 516 -2.69 -25.77 -0.73
N ARG A 517 -3.01 -26.12 -1.99
CA ARG A 517 -4.35 -26.00 -2.56
C ARG A 517 -5.35 -26.96 -1.90
N ALA A 518 -4.94 -28.18 -1.57
CA ALA A 518 -5.77 -29.13 -0.82
C ALA A 518 -6.06 -28.61 0.60
N ALA A 519 -5.07 -28.05 1.29
CA ALA A 519 -5.25 -27.42 2.59
C ALA A 519 -6.22 -26.22 2.53
N ALA A 520 -6.13 -25.38 1.49
CA ALA A 520 -7.09 -24.30 1.26
C ALA A 520 -8.52 -24.83 1.11
N ALA A 521 -8.73 -25.89 0.31
CA ALA A 521 -10.05 -26.50 0.16
C ALA A 521 -10.59 -27.07 1.49
N ALA A 522 -9.73 -27.72 2.29
CA ALA A 522 -10.09 -28.22 3.61
C ALA A 522 -10.44 -27.10 4.59
N ASN A 523 -9.67 -26.01 4.60
CA ASN A 523 -9.92 -24.84 5.44
C ASN A 523 -11.21 -24.09 5.05
N GLU A 524 -11.54 -24.04 3.76
CA GLU A 524 -12.84 -23.53 3.28
C GLU A 524 -13.99 -24.42 3.76
N ALA A 525 -13.84 -25.75 3.61
CA ALA A 525 -14.85 -26.71 4.05
C ALA A 525 -15.08 -26.64 5.57
N ASN A 526 -14.01 -26.45 6.35
CA ASN A 526 -14.05 -26.34 7.80
C ASN A 526 -14.32 -24.91 8.31
N ALA A 527 -14.68 -23.97 7.43
CA ALA A 527 -14.91 -22.59 7.82
C ALA A 527 -16.03 -22.48 8.88
N PRO A 528 -15.81 -21.71 9.97
CA PRO A 528 -16.78 -21.55 11.04
C PRO A 528 -18.09 -20.90 10.55
N MET A 529 -19.17 -21.13 11.31
CA MET A 529 -20.52 -20.71 10.93
C MET A 529 -20.63 -19.22 10.59
N TRP A 530 -19.94 -18.35 11.34
CA TRP A 530 -19.97 -16.90 11.08
C TRP A 530 -19.36 -16.52 9.72
N GLN A 531 -18.31 -17.22 9.26
CA GLN A 531 -17.72 -17.02 7.93
C GLN A 531 -18.69 -17.48 6.84
N ARG A 532 -19.34 -18.63 7.04
CA ARG A 532 -20.39 -19.12 6.12
C ARG A 532 -21.55 -18.12 6.02
N LEU A 533 -21.97 -17.53 7.15
CA LEU A 533 -23.00 -16.50 7.19
C LEU A 533 -22.57 -15.24 6.44
N VAL A 534 -21.36 -14.72 6.68
CA VAL A 534 -20.82 -13.54 5.96
C VAL A 534 -20.76 -13.79 4.45
N ARG A 535 -20.31 -14.98 4.04
CA ARG A 535 -20.30 -15.36 2.62
C ARG A 535 -21.71 -15.37 2.03
N GLY A 536 -22.69 -15.91 2.75
CA GLY A 536 -24.11 -15.88 2.35
C GLY A 536 -24.66 -14.46 2.22
N LEU A 537 -24.48 -13.62 3.24
CA LEU A 537 -24.96 -12.23 3.28
C LEU A 537 -24.31 -11.35 2.20
N THR A 538 -23.10 -11.67 1.79
CA THR A 538 -22.39 -10.93 0.73
C THR A 538 -22.59 -11.54 -0.66
N PHE A 539 -23.48 -12.53 -0.80
CA PHE A 539 -23.72 -13.26 -2.06
C PHE A 539 -22.42 -13.80 -2.68
N GLY A 540 -21.49 -14.27 -1.85
CA GLY A 540 -20.18 -14.78 -2.28
C GLY A 540 -19.18 -13.72 -2.75
N LYS A 541 -19.49 -12.41 -2.65
CA LYS A 541 -18.55 -11.33 -3.01
C LYS A 541 -17.40 -11.18 -2.01
N LYS A 542 -17.60 -11.62 -0.76
CA LYS A 542 -16.55 -11.76 0.26
C LYS A 542 -16.34 -13.23 0.59
N LEU A 543 -15.16 -13.56 1.12
CA LEU A 543 -14.77 -14.93 1.42
C LEU A 543 -14.86 -15.81 0.17
N VAL A 544 -14.21 -15.34 -0.90
CA VAL A 544 -14.13 -16.04 -2.19
C VAL A 544 -13.14 -17.21 -2.02
N SER A 545 -13.51 -18.40 -2.50
CA SER A 545 -12.65 -19.59 -2.42
C SER A 545 -11.23 -19.33 -2.94
N ASN A 546 -10.23 -19.76 -2.19
CA ASN A 546 -8.83 -19.75 -2.59
C ASN A 546 -8.44 -21.01 -3.39
N ALA A 547 -9.24 -22.08 -3.30
CA ALA A 547 -8.98 -23.36 -3.98
C ALA A 547 -9.44 -23.33 -5.45
N LEU A 548 -8.73 -22.54 -6.28
CA LEU A 548 -8.97 -22.42 -7.73
C LEU A 548 -8.82 -23.77 -8.43
N PRO A 549 -9.51 -24.09 -9.55
CA PRO A 549 -9.30 -25.33 -10.33
C PRO A 549 -7.83 -25.60 -10.71
N LEU A 550 -7.45 -26.86 -10.88
CA LEU A 550 -6.12 -27.20 -11.38
C LEU A 550 -6.00 -26.73 -12.83
N PHE A 551 -4.81 -26.27 -13.22
CA PHE A 551 -4.50 -25.92 -14.59
C PHE A 551 -3.65 -27.02 -15.22
N VAL A 552 -4.06 -27.53 -16.38
CA VAL A 552 -3.33 -28.58 -17.09
C VAL A 552 -2.46 -27.94 -18.17
N GLY A 553 -1.15 -28.17 -18.11
CA GLY A 553 -0.20 -27.74 -19.14
C GLY A 553 -0.35 -28.53 -20.43
N ASP A 554 0.35 -28.10 -21.49
CA ASP A 554 0.27 -28.74 -22.81
C ASP A 554 0.84 -30.18 -22.79
N ASP A 555 1.69 -30.48 -21.81
CA ASP A 555 2.28 -31.80 -21.56
C ASP A 555 1.45 -32.70 -20.61
N GLY A 556 0.27 -32.23 -20.18
CA GLY A 556 -0.59 -32.93 -19.24
C GLY A 556 -0.22 -32.73 -17.77
N THR A 557 0.83 -31.97 -17.45
CA THR A 557 1.21 -31.66 -16.07
C THR A 557 0.16 -30.76 -15.43
N GLU A 558 -0.31 -31.14 -14.24
CA GLU A 558 -1.28 -30.34 -13.49
C GLU A 558 -0.59 -29.39 -12.51
N TYR A 559 -0.95 -28.12 -12.58
CA TYR A 559 -0.46 -27.05 -11.71
C TYR A 559 -1.57 -26.54 -10.79
N ALA A 560 -1.25 -26.40 -9.50
CA ALA A 560 -2.05 -25.63 -8.57
C ALA A 560 -1.58 -24.16 -8.60
N ILE A 561 -2.53 -23.23 -8.63
CA ILE A 561 -2.24 -21.79 -8.72
C ILE A 561 -3.02 -21.07 -7.61
N CYS A 562 -2.33 -20.19 -6.88
CA CYS A 562 -2.94 -19.27 -5.91
C CYS A 562 -3.08 -17.88 -6.53
N ASP A 563 -4.28 -17.30 -6.44
CA ASP A 563 -4.52 -15.87 -6.72
C ASP A 563 -4.41 -15.06 -5.43
N GLY A 564 -3.18 -14.75 -5.05
CA GLY A 564 -2.86 -13.95 -3.86
C GLY A 564 -2.98 -12.43 -4.09
N VAL A 565 -3.43 -11.96 -5.25
CA VAL A 565 -3.32 -10.54 -5.62
C VAL A 565 -4.18 -9.66 -4.72
N VAL A 566 -3.56 -8.69 -4.05
CA VAL A 566 -4.27 -7.66 -3.27
C VAL A 566 -4.52 -6.43 -4.15
N THR A 567 -5.77 -6.24 -4.57
CA THR A 567 -6.13 -5.16 -5.52
C THR A 567 -5.78 -3.77 -4.98
N ALA A 568 -5.81 -3.57 -3.66
CA ALA A 568 -5.46 -2.28 -3.05
C ALA A 568 -4.03 -1.81 -3.39
N GLN A 569 -3.07 -2.72 -3.56
CA GLN A 569 -1.68 -2.40 -3.91
C GLN A 569 -1.55 -1.86 -5.35
N GLY A 570 -2.43 -2.29 -6.24
CA GLY A 570 -2.58 -1.77 -7.60
C GLY A 570 -1.61 -2.35 -8.64
N PRO A 571 -1.86 -2.07 -9.93
CA PRO A 571 -1.17 -2.72 -11.04
C PRO A 571 0.32 -2.37 -11.14
N ASN A 572 0.74 -1.17 -10.71
CA ASN A 572 2.16 -0.80 -10.71
C ASN A 572 2.97 -1.69 -9.76
N TYR A 573 2.42 -2.01 -8.58
CA TYR A 573 3.09 -2.93 -7.65
C TYR A 573 3.20 -4.34 -8.25
N ALA A 574 2.15 -4.82 -8.90
CA ALA A 574 2.17 -6.10 -9.58
C ALA A 574 3.23 -6.14 -10.69
N LEU A 575 3.29 -5.12 -11.56
CA LEU A 575 4.30 -5.04 -12.61
C LEU A 575 5.73 -5.05 -12.04
N ALA A 576 6.00 -4.26 -11.00
CA ALA A 576 7.30 -4.20 -10.35
C ALA A 576 7.76 -5.59 -9.84
N LYS A 577 6.85 -6.35 -9.23
CA LYS A 577 7.12 -7.71 -8.75
C LYS A 577 7.22 -8.74 -9.88
N THR A 578 6.41 -8.60 -10.93
CA THR A 578 6.50 -9.46 -12.11
C THR A 578 7.82 -9.26 -12.88
N ILE A 579 8.35 -8.03 -12.97
CA ILE A 579 9.69 -7.79 -13.58
C ILE A 579 10.75 -8.64 -12.87
N GLN A 580 10.76 -8.62 -11.53
CA GLN A 580 11.69 -9.44 -10.76
C GLN A 580 11.48 -10.94 -11.04
N GLN A 581 10.23 -11.42 -11.14
CA GLN A 581 9.94 -12.83 -11.43
C GLN A 581 10.40 -13.23 -12.84
N ALA A 582 10.12 -12.38 -13.83
CA ALA A 582 10.53 -12.62 -15.20
C ALA A 582 12.06 -12.74 -15.31
N ARG A 583 12.82 -11.87 -14.63
CA ARG A 583 14.28 -11.97 -14.59
C ARG A 583 14.78 -13.26 -13.97
N ALA A 584 14.18 -13.66 -12.84
CA ALA A 584 14.50 -14.93 -12.19
C ALA A 584 14.30 -16.14 -13.11
N VAL A 585 13.16 -16.18 -13.84
CA VAL A 585 12.88 -17.24 -14.82
C VAL A 585 13.94 -17.25 -15.93
N VAL A 586 14.23 -16.09 -16.54
CA VAL A 586 15.18 -16.01 -17.66
C VAL A 586 16.60 -16.37 -17.20
N ALA A 587 17.08 -15.79 -16.09
CA ALA A 587 18.43 -16.02 -15.60
C ALA A 587 18.66 -17.50 -15.22
N ARG A 588 17.71 -18.11 -14.49
CA ARG A 588 17.85 -19.51 -14.07
C ARG A 588 17.72 -20.48 -15.25
N THR A 589 16.75 -20.26 -16.13
CA THR A 589 16.41 -21.25 -17.17
C THR A 589 17.26 -21.11 -18.43
N GLU A 590 17.58 -19.89 -18.88
CA GLU A 590 18.36 -19.69 -20.11
C GLU A 590 19.83 -19.39 -19.85
N MET A 591 20.17 -18.73 -18.74
CA MET A 591 21.54 -18.28 -18.45
C MET A 591 22.27 -19.17 -17.42
N ASN A 592 21.62 -20.24 -16.94
CA ASN A 592 22.16 -21.15 -15.93
C ASN A 592 22.70 -20.41 -14.68
N THR A 593 22.05 -19.31 -14.31
CA THR A 593 22.41 -18.49 -13.15
C THR A 593 21.64 -18.97 -11.92
N PRO A 594 22.28 -19.21 -10.76
CA PRO A 594 21.56 -19.51 -9.53
C PRO A 594 20.67 -18.36 -9.07
N VAL A 595 19.46 -18.69 -8.61
CA VAL A 595 18.45 -17.71 -8.20
C VAL A 595 17.80 -18.11 -6.87
N SER A 596 18.17 -17.43 -5.80
CA SER A 596 17.49 -17.50 -4.50
C SER A 596 16.27 -16.58 -4.52
N LYS A 597 15.07 -17.15 -4.53
CA LYS A 597 13.85 -16.36 -4.70
C LYS A 597 12.66 -16.96 -3.99
N HIS A 598 12.30 -16.35 -2.87
CA HIS A 598 11.35 -16.93 -1.92
C HIS A 598 10.23 -16.00 -1.56
N VAL A 599 9.04 -16.56 -1.38
CA VAL A 599 7.86 -15.83 -0.94
C VAL A 599 8.03 -15.51 0.54
N ALA A 600 8.22 -14.23 0.83
CA ALA A 600 8.29 -13.71 2.18
C ALA A 600 6.88 -13.54 2.78
N PRO A 601 6.73 -13.55 4.11
CA PRO A 601 5.43 -13.46 4.74
C PRO A 601 4.82 -12.07 4.63
N SER A 602 3.54 -11.96 4.98
CA SER A 602 2.94 -10.65 5.21
C SER A 602 3.53 -10.04 6.48
N THR A 603 4.42 -9.07 6.31
CA THR A 603 5.18 -8.48 7.42
C THR A 603 4.54 -7.19 7.94
N ALA A 604 4.37 -7.08 9.26
CA ALA A 604 3.91 -5.88 9.96
C ALA A 604 5.03 -4.83 10.06
N THR A 605 5.44 -4.29 8.91
CA THR A 605 6.36 -3.14 8.90
C THR A 605 5.67 -1.88 9.40
N LYS A 606 6.43 -0.96 9.99
CA LYS A 606 5.92 0.34 10.46
C LYS A 606 5.09 1.07 9.39
N SER A 607 5.57 1.10 8.15
CA SER A 607 4.88 1.72 7.01
C SER A 607 3.52 1.11 6.66
N VAL A 608 3.28 -0.15 7.01
CA VAL A 608 2.00 -0.83 6.76
C VAL A 608 1.04 -0.63 7.93
N VAL A 609 1.52 -0.76 9.17
CA VAL A 609 0.68 -0.64 10.38
C VAL A 609 0.30 0.80 10.72
N ASP A 610 1.03 1.79 10.20
CA ASP A 610 0.64 3.21 10.31
C ASP A 610 -0.75 3.50 9.68
N ASN A 611 -1.20 2.64 8.76
CA ASN A 611 -2.57 2.67 8.26
C ASN A 611 -3.49 1.81 9.14
N LYS A 612 -4.38 2.45 9.90
CA LYS A 612 -5.32 1.79 10.82
C LYS A 612 -6.17 0.68 10.19
N SER A 613 -6.56 0.82 8.92
CA SER A 613 -7.35 -0.21 8.23
C SER A 613 -6.53 -1.46 7.95
N PHE A 614 -5.26 -1.30 7.54
CA PHE A 614 -4.34 -2.44 7.38
C PHE A 614 -3.97 -3.05 8.73
N ALA A 615 -3.72 -2.24 9.76
CA ALA A 615 -3.45 -2.73 11.10
C ALA A 615 -4.62 -3.57 11.66
N ALA A 616 -5.86 -3.11 11.49
CA ALA A 616 -7.05 -3.86 11.89
C ALA A 616 -7.23 -5.14 11.08
N ALA A 617 -7.00 -5.10 9.76
CA ALA A 617 -7.04 -6.30 8.93
C ALA A 617 -5.99 -7.33 9.38
N TYR A 618 -4.76 -6.90 9.65
CA TYR A 618 -3.66 -7.75 10.13
C TYR A 618 -3.99 -8.35 11.51
N GLY A 619 -4.52 -7.53 12.42
CA GLY A 619 -5.02 -8.01 13.71
C GLY A 619 -6.18 -8.98 13.58
N GLY A 620 -6.98 -8.91 12.51
CA GLY A 620 -8.09 -9.82 12.24
C GLY A 620 -7.71 -11.09 11.48
N PHE A 621 -6.53 -11.16 10.87
CA PHE A 621 -6.09 -12.34 10.14
C PHE A 621 -5.99 -13.59 11.02
N ARG A 622 -5.78 -13.43 12.34
CA ARG A 622 -5.83 -14.54 13.32
C ARG A 622 -7.16 -15.32 13.34
N PHE A 623 -8.23 -14.78 12.76
CA PHE A 623 -9.52 -15.47 12.65
C PHE A 623 -9.66 -16.33 11.39
N PHE A 624 -8.62 -16.39 10.57
CA PHE A 624 -8.56 -17.18 9.34
C PHE A 624 -7.49 -18.26 9.51
N ALA A 625 -7.83 -19.51 9.17
CA ALA A 625 -6.91 -20.63 9.30
C ALA A 625 -5.62 -20.38 8.50
N ALA A 626 -4.50 -20.87 9.03
CA ALA A 626 -3.13 -20.70 8.51
C ALA A 626 -2.55 -19.28 8.53
N MET A 627 -3.36 -18.25 8.67
CA MET A 627 -2.89 -16.87 8.53
C MET A 627 -2.09 -16.41 9.75
N GLU A 628 -0.84 -15.99 9.51
CA GLU A 628 0.01 -15.34 10.51
C GLU A 628 0.75 -14.15 9.88
N VAL A 629 0.71 -13.02 10.58
CA VAL A 629 1.44 -11.81 10.21
C VAL A 629 2.75 -11.80 10.99
N PHE A 630 3.86 -11.67 10.27
CA PHE A 630 5.19 -11.73 10.86
C PHE A 630 5.67 -10.34 11.28
N TYR A 631 6.49 -10.27 12.32
CA TYR A 631 7.28 -9.09 12.60
C TYR A 631 8.45 -8.97 11.62
N GLN A 632 8.94 -7.75 11.46
CA GLN A 632 10.01 -7.45 10.50
C GLN A 632 11.28 -8.22 10.83
N GLU A 633 11.67 -8.27 12.09
CA GLU A 633 12.86 -8.94 12.57
C GLU A 633 12.79 -10.45 12.33
N THR A 634 11.62 -11.06 12.58
CA THR A 634 11.36 -12.48 12.26
C THR A 634 11.52 -12.74 10.77
N SER A 635 10.89 -11.89 9.94
CA SER A 635 10.95 -12.01 8.47
C SER A 635 12.39 -11.90 7.98
N ASN A 636 13.15 -10.92 8.44
CA ASN A 636 14.54 -10.74 8.04
C ASN A 636 15.40 -11.95 8.41
N ALA A 637 15.22 -12.51 9.61
CA ALA A 637 15.97 -13.68 10.07
C ALA A 637 15.68 -14.94 9.24
N VAL A 638 14.39 -15.29 9.05
CA VAL A 638 14.04 -16.51 8.30
C VAL A 638 14.35 -16.39 6.81
N MET A 639 14.16 -15.21 6.20
CA MET A 639 14.51 -15.02 4.79
C MET A 639 16.02 -15.00 4.56
N ALA A 640 16.81 -14.48 5.53
CA ALA A 640 18.26 -14.58 5.47
C ALA A 640 18.73 -16.02 5.64
N ALA A 641 18.12 -16.81 6.53
CA ALA A 641 18.42 -18.22 6.68
C ALA A 641 18.19 -18.99 5.36
N ILE A 642 17.05 -18.79 4.69
CA ILE A 642 16.82 -19.44 3.39
C ILE A 642 17.84 -18.98 2.33
N LEU A 643 18.24 -17.69 2.32
CA LEU A 643 19.30 -17.22 1.43
C LEU A 643 20.63 -17.94 1.70
N VAL A 644 21.01 -18.11 2.97
CA VAL A 644 22.21 -18.86 3.38
C VAL A 644 22.10 -20.31 2.92
N HIS A 645 20.97 -20.96 3.17
CA HIS A 645 20.70 -22.32 2.69
C HIS A 645 20.95 -22.43 1.19
N ASP A 646 20.38 -21.54 0.38
CA ASP A 646 20.52 -21.61 -1.08
C ASP A 646 21.94 -21.38 -1.60
N ILE A 647 22.75 -20.64 -0.86
CA ILE A 647 24.15 -20.36 -1.19
C ILE A 647 25.02 -21.57 -0.86
N GLN A 648 24.77 -22.19 0.30
CA GLN A 648 25.64 -23.23 0.85
C GLN A 648 25.22 -24.63 0.39
N ASN A 649 23.94 -24.85 0.11
CA ASN A 649 23.42 -26.14 -0.32
C ASN A 649 23.41 -26.26 -1.86
N PRO A 650 24.24 -27.14 -2.46
CA PRO A 650 24.26 -27.35 -3.92
C PRO A 650 22.96 -27.97 -4.46
N ASP A 651 22.20 -28.67 -3.62
CA ASP A 651 20.94 -29.32 -3.97
C ASP A 651 19.71 -28.40 -3.79
N ALA A 652 19.93 -27.15 -3.39
CA ALA A 652 18.85 -26.17 -3.30
C ALA A 652 18.25 -25.89 -4.69
N VAL A 653 16.92 -25.72 -4.75
CA VAL A 653 16.17 -25.37 -5.98
C VAL A 653 16.67 -24.06 -6.61
N ALA A 654 17.31 -23.19 -5.82
CA ALA A 654 17.99 -22.01 -6.32
C ALA A 654 19.06 -22.32 -7.38
N ASN A 655 19.70 -23.49 -7.30
CA ASN A 655 20.72 -23.91 -8.26
C ASN A 655 20.05 -24.50 -9.52
N PRO A 656 20.47 -24.09 -10.73
CA PRO A 656 19.85 -24.50 -11.98
C PRO A 656 20.11 -25.97 -12.33
N SER A 657 21.08 -26.63 -11.68
CA SER A 657 21.31 -28.07 -11.74
C SER A 657 20.11 -28.88 -11.25
N VAL A 658 19.32 -28.34 -10.32
CA VAL A 658 18.05 -28.95 -9.89
C VAL A 658 17.01 -28.70 -10.96
N VAL A 659 16.61 -29.73 -11.69
CA VAL A 659 15.71 -29.59 -12.84
C VAL A 659 14.26 -29.44 -12.39
N LEU A 660 13.63 -28.35 -12.83
CA LEU A 660 12.20 -28.10 -12.63
C LEU A 660 11.37 -28.59 -13.83
N SER A 661 10.13 -29.02 -13.58
CA SER A 661 9.18 -29.41 -14.64
C SER A 661 8.74 -28.17 -15.42
N ASN A 662 8.56 -27.05 -14.72
CA ASN A 662 8.29 -25.73 -15.29
C ASN A 662 9.03 -24.64 -14.49
N PRO A 663 9.63 -23.62 -15.13
CA PRO A 663 10.33 -22.55 -14.42
C PRO A 663 9.49 -21.84 -13.35
N MET A 664 8.16 -21.85 -13.47
CA MET A 664 7.26 -21.25 -12.47
C MET A 664 7.27 -21.98 -11.12
N GLU A 665 7.70 -23.24 -11.07
CA GLU A 665 7.82 -24.00 -9.82
C GLU A 665 8.90 -23.43 -8.89
N LEU A 666 9.86 -22.66 -9.42
CA LEU A 666 10.86 -21.96 -8.62
C LEU A 666 10.22 -21.16 -7.48
N PHE A 667 9.02 -20.62 -7.71
CA PHE A 667 8.33 -19.78 -6.73
C PHE A 667 7.47 -20.55 -5.73
N ALA A 668 7.30 -21.87 -5.92
CA ALA A 668 6.50 -22.74 -5.06
C ALA A 668 7.32 -23.30 -3.88
N HIS A 669 8.65 -23.28 -4.00
CA HIS A 669 9.58 -23.84 -3.02
C HIS A 669 9.99 -22.83 -1.94
N ASN A 670 10.33 -23.35 -0.77
CA ASN A 670 10.82 -22.62 0.41
C ASN A 670 9.96 -21.37 0.72
N ALA A 671 8.65 -21.50 0.57
CA ALA A 671 7.73 -20.38 0.71
C ALA A 671 7.28 -20.16 2.16
N ILE A 672 7.52 -18.95 2.68
CA ILE A 672 7.00 -18.47 3.96
C ILE A 672 5.85 -17.51 3.65
N HIS A 673 4.74 -18.03 3.14
CA HIS A 673 3.65 -17.21 2.61
C HIS A 673 2.70 -16.64 3.67
N GLY A 674 2.94 -16.90 4.97
CA GLY A 674 2.13 -16.40 6.08
C GLY A 674 0.69 -16.89 6.05
N GLY A 675 0.45 -18.11 5.54
CA GLY A 675 -0.88 -18.70 5.40
C GLY A 675 -1.66 -18.35 4.14
N VAL A 676 -1.20 -17.38 3.33
CA VAL A 676 -1.96 -16.89 2.16
C VAL A 676 -2.36 -17.99 1.18
N TRP A 677 -1.49 -18.98 0.95
CA TRP A 677 -1.77 -20.09 0.03
C TRP A 677 -2.71 -21.14 0.62
N ARG A 678 -2.59 -21.41 1.92
CA ARG A 678 -3.33 -22.48 2.62
C ARG A 678 -4.62 -21.99 3.26
N ASN A 679 -4.86 -20.68 3.33
CA ASN A 679 -6.14 -20.12 3.77
C ASN A 679 -7.27 -20.52 2.81
N GLY A 680 -8.46 -20.79 3.34
CA GLY A 680 -9.62 -21.19 2.52
C GLY A 680 -10.19 -20.10 1.62
N PHE A 681 -9.85 -18.83 1.88
CA PHE A 681 -10.37 -17.69 1.16
C PHE A 681 -9.28 -16.79 0.57
N LYS A 682 -9.52 -16.23 -0.60
CA LYS A 682 -8.57 -15.29 -1.24
C LYS A 682 -8.30 -14.11 -0.33
N ILE A 683 -7.03 -13.72 -0.19
CA ILE A 683 -6.60 -12.61 0.68
C ILE A 683 -7.35 -11.30 0.37
N ASN A 684 -7.61 -11.03 -0.91
CA ASN A 684 -8.33 -9.83 -1.36
C ASN A 684 -9.81 -9.80 -0.92
N SER A 685 -10.36 -10.94 -0.51
CA SER A 685 -11.76 -11.09 -0.09
C SER A 685 -11.95 -11.12 1.43
N ILE A 686 -10.86 -11.25 2.21
CA ILE A 686 -10.92 -11.35 3.68
C ILE A 686 -10.57 -10.04 4.39
N GLY A 687 -9.86 -9.10 3.77
CA GLY A 687 -9.29 -7.93 4.49
C GLY A 687 -10.30 -7.09 5.27
N GLU A 688 -11.43 -6.73 4.66
CA GLU A 688 -12.52 -5.99 5.34
C GLU A 688 -13.21 -6.84 6.42
N VAL A 689 -13.40 -8.14 6.15
CA VAL A 689 -14.02 -9.08 7.09
C VAL A 689 -13.12 -9.28 8.32
N ALA A 690 -11.81 -9.40 8.10
CA ALA A 690 -10.79 -9.48 9.14
C ALA A 690 -10.79 -8.22 10.01
N ALA A 691 -10.78 -7.03 9.39
CA ALA A 691 -10.85 -5.77 10.13
C ALA A 691 -12.13 -5.67 10.98
N LEU A 692 -13.28 -6.08 10.43
CA LEU A 692 -14.54 -6.11 11.19
C LEU A 692 -14.49 -7.10 12.36
N ALA A 693 -13.97 -8.30 12.13
CA ALA A 693 -13.80 -9.30 13.20
C ALA A 693 -12.88 -8.79 14.30
N PHE A 694 -11.77 -8.13 13.94
CA PHE A 694 -10.86 -7.48 14.88
C PHE A 694 -11.55 -6.40 15.71
N TYR A 695 -12.27 -5.48 15.07
CA TYR A 695 -13.00 -4.44 15.80
C TYR A 695 -14.10 -5.02 16.69
N ALA A 696 -14.81 -6.05 16.21
CA ALA A 696 -15.84 -6.72 17.00
C ALA A 696 -15.26 -7.31 18.28
N THR A 697 -14.06 -7.91 18.23
CA THR A 697 -13.42 -8.51 19.41
C THR A 697 -12.75 -7.48 20.32
N GLU A 698 -11.95 -6.56 19.80
CA GLU A 698 -11.20 -5.58 20.61
C GLU A 698 -12.11 -4.55 21.28
N TYR A 699 -13.26 -4.25 20.65
CA TYR A 699 -14.23 -3.30 21.17
C TYR A 699 -15.48 -3.97 21.70
N THR A 700 -15.47 -5.29 21.98
CA THR A 700 -16.64 -6.03 22.47
C THR A 700 -17.24 -5.34 23.69
N PHE A 701 -16.41 -5.00 24.67
CA PHE A 701 -16.87 -4.32 25.89
C PHE A 701 -17.48 -2.96 25.59
N GLN A 702 -16.84 -2.14 24.74
CA GLN A 702 -17.33 -0.81 24.38
C GLN A 702 -18.60 -0.91 23.53
N LEU A 703 -18.72 -1.89 22.64
CA LEU A 703 -19.90 -2.14 21.81
C LEU A 703 -21.06 -2.67 22.65
N VAL A 704 -20.80 -3.56 23.61
CA VAL A 704 -21.79 -4.07 24.56
C VAL A 704 -22.17 -3.00 25.57
N ALA A 705 -21.22 -2.21 26.07
CA ALA A 705 -21.48 -1.08 26.95
C ALA A 705 -22.22 0.05 26.22
N ALA A 706 -21.92 0.32 24.95
CA ALA A 706 -22.65 1.27 24.13
C ALA A 706 -24.06 0.76 23.82
N SER A 707 -24.21 -0.51 23.46
CA SER A 707 -25.52 -1.12 23.23
C SER A 707 -26.34 -1.19 24.51
N GLY A 708 -25.70 -1.52 25.64
CA GLY A 708 -26.27 -1.52 26.98
C GLY A 708 -26.61 -0.12 27.46
N ALA A 709 -25.79 0.89 27.16
CA ALA A 709 -26.08 2.29 27.45
C ALA A 709 -27.19 2.83 26.53
N VAL A 710 -27.27 2.41 25.27
CA VAL A 710 -28.37 2.75 24.37
C VAL A 710 -29.66 2.04 24.79
N ALA A 711 -29.58 0.79 25.25
CA ALA A 711 -30.72 0.06 25.78
C ALA A 711 -31.15 0.59 27.15
N ALA A 712 -30.22 0.97 28.02
CA ALA A 712 -30.49 1.56 29.32
C ALA A 712 -30.97 3.00 29.19
N LEU A 713 -30.43 3.78 28.25
CA LEU A 713 -30.93 5.11 27.89
C LEU A 713 -32.31 4.97 27.23
N GLY A 714 -32.49 4.02 26.31
CA GLY A 714 -33.79 3.71 25.72
C GLY A 714 -34.82 3.32 26.77
N TRP A 715 -34.45 2.44 27.71
CA TRP A 715 -35.28 2.00 28.82
C TRP A 715 -35.56 3.13 29.81
N TYR A 716 -34.54 3.89 30.21
CA TYR A 716 -34.64 5.04 31.11
C TYR A 716 -35.51 6.14 30.50
N LEU A 717 -35.27 6.50 29.25
CA LEU A 717 -36.11 7.46 28.53
C LEU A 717 -37.53 6.93 28.34
N ASN A 718 -37.73 5.62 28.13
CA ASN A 718 -39.06 5.02 28.04
C ASN A 718 -39.80 5.00 29.38
N THR A 719 -39.09 4.80 30.50
CA THR A 719 -39.68 4.68 31.85
C THR A 719 -39.83 6.01 32.58
N HIS A 720 -38.89 6.94 32.43
CA HIS A 720 -38.82 8.18 33.22
C HIS A 720 -39.12 9.45 32.40
N GLY A 721 -39.27 9.34 31.08
CA GLY A 721 -39.32 10.52 30.22
C GLY A 721 -37.93 11.17 30.05
N LEU A 722 -37.83 12.15 29.14
CA LEU A 722 -36.69 13.06 29.13
C LEU A 722 -36.90 14.08 30.26
N PRO A 723 -35.87 14.51 31.02
CA PRO A 723 -35.97 15.72 31.82
C PRO A 723 -36.16 16.88 30.83
N ILE A 724 -37.40 17.33 30.70
CA ILE A 724 -37.88 18.23 29.65
C ILE A 724 -38.00 19.67 30.17
N GLU A 725 -37.22 20.06 31.19
CA GLU A 725 -37.15 21.48 31.59
C GLU A 725 -35.80 22.08 31.21
N PHE A 726 -35.77 22.63 29.99
CA PHE A 726 -34.96 23.77 29.56
C PHE A 726 -35.75 24.49 28.47
#